data_AF-A0A1B8HPW4-F1
#
_entry.id   AF-A0A1B8HPW4-F1
#
_cell.length_a   1.000
_cell.length_b   1.000
_cell.length_c   1.000
_cell.angle_alpha   90.00
_cell.angle_beta   90.00
_cell.angle_gamma   90.00
#
_symmetry.space_group_name_H-M   'P 1'
#
loop_
_entity.id
_entity.type
_entity.pdbx_description
1 polymer ?
#
loop_
_entity_poly.entity_id
_entity_poly.type
_entity_poly.pdbx_seq_one_letter_code
_entity_poly.pdbx_strand_id
1 'polypeptide(L)'
;MNLSEIGELCADTPRMTVFDPRGLTARTVDFNRENSTDIPDVLITRYQYGERGEMQMCADPRFSVSEQGNEHGYQNLVSATDLLQQPIHQVSIDSGESLNLLHADGQPEWTTKNPGEGAVNQRFTYDRTGRLLSLHSLDGTEAILLQTRRYGDGVDNAEEYNCRGQCTEIHNGAGIETFTAFDIAGKNKTFNRRFWSVRDRSVDLNHPPEAEMRTWINRNDLSASGAVRQLSLSCHESGQERSVYTRCNNYNRRGQLISSHLTDEGGHQHALLMSADYHANGACQQEMLGNGVTRYYSQEHFTKRLLRISTWRQGGNETHYPIQDISYQYDPAGNVTERYDVGREDQYFNNQQITAHNQYHYDSCYRLRRAAGREALNSGKNTITPLVSGSHQLVNYQRWYDYDNAGNMTQLRHSAGQNNRTQVFSVSPQSNRSLPQPVSPYEVERFFDSFGHLKESNGVRFTRDSQQQLVRADGARRANGATDYEFYQYDSSGQRCSKLSSRIADGITQARRRETVTYISGMRLCEYDYEGKPQGSHYSLSFPLAGHSAVVCLSEREPEKKEIPLSLMRYNCLDAQGSVALELSAEGDIITQEEYYPFGGTSLFSSRSESEAEYKYHRYSNKERDNLTGLYDYGFRYYAPWLCRWISPDPLGIADGMNAYCMVHNNPATYRDTAGLMSQTIEMQESGAPFEYRRMASQVYRTSSALRQSVGDRLRSAGRLLTRPLVSVINGIAGIGRAIRGIAGRIRSALQRFRGAESGVDEMEMQLLLAEETSGFSGETENSPCRVNLTESTLTSYPEDMGADNPAVEWDPLGDINDGKPWDFPTLAYQIDNASLIFEVEDGMQSIQREFDNCWDELEEETYNFGESGETSNGESGATSHIPETFNIAEGEQDENAPLLSGSNNRATPAAISSLALSASIFSLLWWYQSQHAYNR
;
A
#
# COMPACT_ATOMS: atom_id res chain seq x y z
N MET A 1 -20.26 9.36 11.80
CA MET A 1 -21.13 9.80 10.70
C MET A 1 -21.99 8.61 10.33
N ASN A 2 -23.32 8.74 10.36
CA ASN A 2 -24.24 7.65 10.08
C ASN A 2 -24.31 7.39 8.56
N LEU A 3 -24.70 6.17 8.16
CA LEU A 3 -24.78 5.77 6.76
C LEU A 3 -25.76 6.64 5.93
N SER A 4 -26.76 7.25 6.58
CA SER A 4 -27.64 8.23 5.96
C SER A 4 -26.90 9.51 5.55
N GLU A 5 -26.06 10.06 6.42
CA GLU A 5 -25.29 11.29 6.17
C GLU A 5 -24.29 11.09 5.01
N ILE A 6 -23.67 9.91 4.93
CA ILE A 6 -22.79 9.53 3.80
C ILE A 6 -23.61 9.34 2.52
N GLY A 7 -24.79 8.73 2.61
CA GLY A 7 -25.71 8.57 1.48
C GLY A 7 -26.20 9.90 0.90
N GLU A 8 -26.46 10.89 1.75
CA GLU A 8 -26.80 12.25 1.33
C GLU A 8 -25.59 13.03 0.81
N LEU A 9 -24.40 12.84 1.39
CA LEU A 9 -23.15 13.46 0.91
C LEU A 9 -22.80 12.99 -0.52
N CYS A 10 -22.93 11.69 -0.78
CA CYS A 10 -22.67 11.08 -2.09
C CYS A 10 -23.91 11.04 -3.01
N ALA A 11 -25.01 11.71 -2.65
CA ALA A 11 -26.17 11.86 -3.51
C ALA A 11 -25.83 12.74 -4.72
N ASP A 12 -26.25 12.30 -5.91
CA ASP A 12 -26.03 12.97 -7.20
C ASP A 12 -24.56 13.36 -7.52
N THR A 13 -23.60 12.60 -6.99
CA THR A 13 -22.15 12.73 -7.33
C THR A 13 -21.58 11.54 -8.14
N PRO A 14 -22.10 11.22 -9.34
CA PRO A 14 -21.60 10.10 -10.14
C PRO A 14 -20.31 10.46 -10.91
N ARG A 15 -19.31 9.56 -10.94
CA ARG A 15 -18.25 9.64 -11.95
C ARG A 15 -18.82 9.38 -13.34
N MET A 16 -18.77 10.38 -14.22
CA MET A 16 -19.23 10.30 -15.60
C MET A 16 -18.05 10.24 -16.58
N THR A 17 -18.22 9.47 -17.67
CA THR A 17 -17.26 9.39 -18.77
C THR A 17 -17.92 9.92 -20.04
N VAL A 18 -17.36 10.97 -20.64
CA VAL A 18 -17.85 11.58 -21.87
C VAL A 18 -16.97 11.15 -23.03
N PHE A 19 -17.60 10.59 -24.07
CA PHE A 19 -16.91 10.09 -25.26
C PHE A 19 -17.00 11.08 -26.44
N ASP A 20 -15.98 11.08 -27.29
CA ASP A 20 -16.03 11.71 -28.62
C ASP A 20 -16.76 10.80 -29.64
N PRO A 21 -17.03 11.27 -30.87
CA PRO A 21 -17.67 10.47 -31.92
C PRO A 21 -16.89 9.21 -32.36
N ARG A 22 -15.65 9.01 -31.90
CA ARG A 22 -14.82 7.83 -32.16
C ARG A 22 -14.86 6.82 -31.00
N GLY A 23 -15.55 7.15 -29.90
CA GLY A 23 -15.59 6.35 -28.67
C GLY A 23 -14.36 6.52 -27.77
N LEU A 24 -13.60 7.60 -27.94
CA LEU A 24 -12.45 7.95 -27.08
C LEU A 24 -12.92 8.84 -25.93
N THR A 25 -12.34 8.69 -24.74
CA THR A 25 -12.76 9.42 -23.53
C THR A 25 -12.33 10.88 -23.58
N ALA A 26 -13.14 11.76 -24.15
CA ALA A 26 -12.86 13.19 -24.22
C ALA A 26 -12.83 13.88 -22.85
N ARG A 27 -13.66 13.42 -21.89
CA ARG A 27 -13.68 13.95 -20.52
C ARG A 27 -14.02 12.86 -19.50
N THR A 28 -13.45 12.99 -18.31
CA THR A 28 -14.02 12.40 -17.08
C THR A 28 -14.58 13.55 -16.26
N VAL A 29 -15.79 13.40 -15.73
CA VAL A 29 -16.41 14.41 -14.86
C VAL A 29 -16.72 13.75 -13.53
N ASP A 30 -16.11 14.26 -12.48
CA ASP A 30 -16.40 13.92 -11.09
C ASP A 30 -17.14 15.10 -10.43
N PHE A 31 -17.85 14.84 -9.34
CA PHE A 31 -18.61 15.85 -8.62
C PHE A 31 -18.21 15.84 -7.13
N ASN A 32 -17.66 16.94 -6.65
CA ASN A 32 -17.11 17.06 -5.30
C ASN A 32 -18.02 17.92 -4.40
N ARG A 33 -18.30 17.47 -3.18
CA ARG A 33 -18.93 18.29 -2.13
C ARG A 33 -18.44 17.89 -0.75
N GLU A 34 -18.41 18.86 0.16
CA GLU A 34 -17.87 18.69 1.53
C GLU A 34 -18.97 18.34 2.54
N ASN A 35 -20.18 18.90 2.36
CA ASN A 35 -21.35 18.66 3.19
C ASN A 35 -22.55 18.24 2.32
N SER A 36 -23.52 17.52 2.92
CA SER A 36 -24.73 17.08 2.22
C SER A 36 -25.69 18.21 1.80
N THR A 37 -25.41 19.45 2.21
CA THR A 37 -26.11 20.68 1.81
C THR A 37 -25.53 21.37 0.57
N ASP A 38 -24.28 21.06 0.20
CA ASP A 38 -23.52 21.91 -0.72
C ASP A 38 -23.85 21.57 -2.18
N ILE A 39 -23.82 22.55 -3.08
CA ILE A 39 -23.93 22.29 -4.52
C ILE A 39 -22.63 21.59 -4.97
N PRO A 40 -22.68 20.46 -5.69
CA PRO A 40 -21.47 19.74 -6.09
C PRO A 40 -20.62 20.51 -7.11
N ASP A 41 -19.33 20.70 -6.80
CA ASP A 41 -18.32 21.23 -7.71
C ASP A 41 -18.05 20.26 -8.86
N VAL A 42 -18.08 20.75 -10.09
CA VAL A 42 -17.94 19.93 -11.30
C VAL A 42 -16.46 19.81 -11.71
N LEU A 43 -15.82 18.71 -11.31
CA LEU A 43 -14.41 18.43 -11.56
C LEU A 43 -14.21 17.78 -12.95
N ILE A 44 -13.98 18.61 -13.97
CA ILE A 44 -13.84 18.16 -15.36
C ILE A 44 -12.37 17.87 -15.72
N THR A 45 -11.98 16.61 -15.70
CA THR A 45 -10.74 16.15 -16.36
C THR A 45 -10.96 16.13 -17.88
N ARG A 46 -10.03 16.70 -18.66
CA ARG A 46 -10.11 16.77 -20.14
C ARG A 46 -8.98 15.95 -20.79
N TYR A 47 -9.30 15.31 -21.92
CA TYR A 47 -8.35 14.63 -22.80
C TYR A 47 -8.56 15.08 -24.24
N GLN A 48 -7.48 15.20 -25.01
CA GLN A 48 -7.50 15.47 -26.45
C GLN A 48 -6.69 14.41 -27.19
N TYR A 49 -7.24 13.94 -28.30
CA TYR A 49 -6.69 12.87 -29.12
C TYR A 49 -6.47 13.35 -30.55
N GLY A 50 -5.33 13.00 -31.13
CA GLY A 50 -5.01 13.26 -32.53
C GLY A 50 -5.93 12.50 -33.47
N GLU A 51 -5.85 12.78 -34.78
CA GLU A 51 -6.75 12.19 -35.78
C GLU A 51 -6.75 10.65 -35.76
N ARG A 52 -5.60 10.04 -35.43
CA ARG A 52 -5.37 8.59 -35.41
C ARG A 52 -5.85 7.93 -34.10
N GLY A 53 -6.33 8.72 -33.14
CA GLY A 53 -6.80 8.24 -31.84
C GLY A 53 -5.70 8.10 -30.78
N GLU A 54 -4.49 8.59 -31.05
CA GLU A 54 -3.43 8.73 -30.06
C GLU A 54 -3.80 9.84 -29.04
N MET A 55 -3.50 9.65 -27.76
CA MET A 55 -3.70 10.69 -26.74
C MET A 55 -2.57 11.72 -26.86
N GLN A 56 -2.93 12.97 -27.19
CA GLN A 56 -1.97 14.05 -27.41
C GLN A 56 -1.87 15.02 -26.22
N MET A 57 -2.94 15.15 -25.43
CA MET A 57 -3.00 16.03 -24.27
C MET A 57 -3.94 15.44 -23.22
N CYS A 58 -3.62 15.66 -21.94
CA CYS A 58 -4.59 15.61 -20.86
C CYS A 58 -4.39 16.74 -19.84
N ALA A 59 -5.48 17.19 -19.22
CA ALA A 59 -5.50 18.24 -18.19
C ALA A 59 -6.45 17.88 -17.04
N ASP A 60 -5.98 18.08 -15.81
CA ASP A 60 -6.76 17.91 -14.58
C ASP A 60 -7.79 19.05 -14.40
N PRO A 61 -8.76 18.95 -13.47
CA PRO A 61 -9.82 19.94 -13.31
C PRO A 61 -9.36 21.39 -13.09
N ARG A 62 -8.15 21.60 -12.54
CA ARG A 62 -7.60 22.93 -12.25
C ARG A 62 -7.01 23.59 -13.51
N PHE A 63 -6.34 22.83 -14.36
CA PHE A 63 -5.80 23.33 -15.64
C PHE A 63 -6.80 23.25 -16.80
N SER A 64 -7.91 22.52 -16.64
CA SER A 64 -8.85 22.27 -17.73
C SER A 64 -9.80 23.44 -18.03
N VAL A 65 -9.86 24.48 -17.18
CA VAL A 65 -10.80 25.61 -17.27
C VAL A 65 -10.06 26.92 -17.50
N SER A 66 -10.14 27.45 -18.72
CA SER A 66 -9.86 28.86 -18.99
C SER A 66 -11.15 29.67 -18.92
N GLU A 67 -11.32 30.47 -17.87
CA GLU A 67 -12.48 31.40 -17.74
C GLU A 67 -12.44 32.54 -18.76
N GLN A 68 -11.27 32.82 -19.33
CA GLN A 68 -11.05 33.82 -20.37
C GLN A 68 -10.37 33.14 -21.56
N GLY A 69 -10.95 33.28 -22.76
CA GLY A 69 -10.57 32.53 -23.96
C GLY A 69 -9.29 33.02 -24.66
N ASN A 70 -8.21 33.24 -23.93
CA ASN A 70 -6.89 33.56 -24.46
C ASN A 70 -5.79 32.76 -23.74
N GLU A 71 -4.75 32.42 -24.49
CA GLU A 71 -3.57 31.64 -24.12
C GLU A 71 -3.81 30.15 -23.76
N HIS A 72 -2.83 29.32 -24.13
CA HIS A 72 -2.90 27.85 -24.03
C HIS A 72 -2.44 27.38 -22.64
N GLY A 73 -3.15 27.84 -21.59
CA GLY A 73 -2.72 27.85 -20.19
C GLY A 73 -2.51 26.49 -19.50
N TYR A 74 -1.42 25.80 -19.85
CA TYR A 74 -0.85 24.62 -19.18
C TYR A 74 -1.69 23.33 -19.26
N GLN A 75 -0.98 22.19 -19.29
CA GLN A 75 -1.55 20.86 -19.57
C GLN A 75 -0.72 19.82 -18.81
N ASN A 76 -1.33 18.93 -18.02
CA ASN A 76 -0.61 17.99 -17.15
C ASN A 76 0.39 17.11 -17.91
N LEU A 77 -0.02 16.64 -19.10
CA LEU A 77 0.82 15.88 -20.00
C LEU A 77 0.43 16.19 -21.45
N VAL A 78 1.41 16.57 -22.25
CA VAL A 78 1.38 16.62 -23.72
C VAL A 78 2.21 15.47 -24.26
N SER A 79 1.81 14.85 -25.37
CA SER A 79 2.61 13.82 -26.02
C SER A 79 2.46 13.83 -27.55
N ALA A 80 3.58 13.66 -28.25
CA ALA A 80 3.58 13.27 -29.66
C ALA A 80 4.06 11.83 -29.81
N THR A 81 3.43 11.09 -30.73
CA THR A 81 3.70 9.68 -30.97
C THR A 81 4.08 9.41 -32.42
N ASP A 82 4.89 8.37 -32.62
CA ASP A 82 5.21 7.82 -33.94
C ASP A 82 3.97 7.26 -34.68
N LEU A 83 4.18 6.62 -35.84
CA LEU A 83 3.10 5.98 -36.61
C LEU A 83 2.49 4.74 -35.93
N LEU A 84 3.14 4.17 -34.92
CA LEU A 84 2.67 3.03 -34.12
C LEU A 84 2.06 3.43 -32.75
N GLN A 85 1.82 4.73 -32.54
CA GLN A 85 1.33 5.33 -31.29
C GLN A 85 2.26 5.17 -30.07
N GLN A 86 3.56 4.99 -30.30
CA GLN A 86 4.60 4.97 -29.27
C GLN A 86 5.04 6.41 -28.93
N PRO A 87 5.15 6.79 -27.65
CA PRO A 87 5.48 8.17 -27.24
C PRO A 87 6.95 8.51 -27.50
N ILE A 88 7.19 9.32 -28.53
CA ILE A 88 8.53 9.80 -28.92
C ILE A 88 8.87 11.15 -28.31
N HIS A 89 7.86 11.91 -27.88
CA HIS A 89 7.99 13.17 -27.16
C HIS A 89 6.90 13.28 -26.10
N GLN A 90 7.27 13.72 -24.90
CA GLN A 90 6.34 13.99 -23.80
C GLN A 90 6.76 15.25 -23.06
N VAL A 91 5.80 16.12 -22.72
CA VAL A 91 6.02 17.32 -21.89
C VAL A 91 5.04 17.25 -20.72
N SER A 92 5.56 17.25 -19.50
CA SER A 92 4.79 17.15 -18.25
C SER A 92 5.13 18.33 -17.34
N ILE A 93 4.12 19.03 -16.83
CA ILE A 93 4.32 20.12 -15.86
C ILE A 93 4.90 19.62 -14.53
N ASP A 94 4.62 18.37 -14.18
CA ASP A 94 5.12 17.77 -12.94
C ASP A 94 6.51 17.16 -13.12
N SER A 95 6.77 16.46 -14.23
CA SER A 95 8.00 15.65 -14.43
C SER A 95 8.95 16.13 -15.52
N GLY A 96 8.69 17.29 -16.14
CA GLY A 96 9.51 17.85 -17.21
C GLY A 96 9.27 17.21 -18.58
N GLU A 97 10.18 17.50 -19.51
CA GLU A 97 10.16 17.04 -20.90
C GLU A 97 11.00 15.78 -21.11
N SER A 98 10.62 14.93 -22.08
CA SER A 98 11.40 13.79 -22.53
C SER A 98 11.22 13.50 -24.03
N LEU A 99 12.29 13.01 -24.66
CA LEU A 99 12.35 12.59 -26.06
C LEU A 99 12.93 11.18 -26.13
N ASN A 100 12.33 10.30 -26.92
CA ASN A 100 12.73 8.90 -27.08
C ASN A 100 12.94 8.56 -28.56
N LEU A 101 14.14 8.10 -28.91
CA LEU A 101 14.44 7.48 -30.21
C LEU A 101 14.33 5.96 -30.06
N LEU A 102 13.36 5.37 -30.76
CA LEU A 102 13.01 3.95 -30.63
C LEU A 102 13.47 3.13 -31.84
N HIS A 103 14.00 1.93 -31.58
CA HIS A 103 14.17 0.89 -32.57
C HIS A 103 12.80 0.36 -33.05
N ALA A 104 12.79 -0.38 -34.16
CA ALA A 104 11.55 -0.90 -34.79
C ALA A 104 10.76 -1.92 -33.94
N ASP A 105 11.32 -2.42 -32.83
CA ASP A 105 10.65 -3.27 -31.85
C ASP A 105 10.12 -2.50 -30.62
N GLY A 106 10.35 -1.18 -30.56
CA GLY A 106 9.93 -0.27 -29.50
C GLY A 106 10.88 -0.21 -28.29
N GLN A 107 12.09 -0.78 -28.36
CA GLN A 107 13.15 -0.52 -27.39
C GLN A 107 13.89 0.78 -27.77
N PRO A 108 14.28 1.68 -26.84
CA PRO A 108 14.99 2.89 -27.21
C PRO A 108 16.44 2.60 -27.56
N GLU A 109 16.93 3.30 -28.58
CA GLU A 109 18.35 3.46 -28.86
C GLU A 109 18.94 4.57 -27.97
N TRP A 110 18.19 5.66 -27.83
CA TRP A 110 18.58 6.87 -27.11
C TRP A 110 17.35 7.56 -26.50
N THR A 111 17.53 8.18 -25.34
CA THR A 111 16.51 9.01 -24.69
C THR A 111 17.16 10.24 -24.09
N THR A 112 16.49 11.40 -24.14
CA THR A 112 16.88 12.57 -23.35
C THR A 112 15.72 13.06 -22.50
N LYS A 113 16.03 13.66 -21.35
CA LYS A 113 15.08 14.34 -20.47
C LYS A 113 15.51 15.78 -20.25
N ASN A 114 14.55 16.70 -20.33
CA ASN A 114 14.73 18.17 -20.30
C ASN A 114 15.80 18.68 -21.29
N PRO A 115 15.56 18.55 -22.61
CA PRO A 115 16.51 18.98 -23.63
C PRO A 115 16.81 20.48 -23.53
N GLY A 116 18.08 20.84 -23.33
CA GLY A 116 18.52 22.20 -23.01
C GLY A 116 19.68 22.19 -22.00
N GLU A 117 19.77 23.24 -21.20
CA GLU A 117 20.74 23.32 -20.10
C GLU A 117 20.36 22.34 -18.98
N GLY A 118 21.27 21.44 -18.62
CA GLY A 118 21.01 20.36 -17.67
C GLY A 118 20.26 19.14 -18.24
N ALA A 119 20.22 18.99 -19.57
CA ALA A 119 19.67 17.80 -20.22
C ALA A 119 20.40 16.52 -19.79
N VAL A 120 19.63 15.48 -19.50
CA VAL A 120 20.14 14.15 -19.15
C VAL A 120 19.90 13.19 -20.31
N ASN A 121 20.98 12.69 -20.89
CA ASN A 121 21.02 11.95 -22.14
C ASN A 121 21.50 10.52 -21.88
N GLN A 122 20.69 9.52 -22.25
CA GLN A 122 21.01 8.11 -22.08
C GLN A 122 21.04 7.37 -23.42
N ARG A 123 21.98 6.44 -23.57
CA ARG A 123 22.10 5.55 -24.74
C ARG A 123 22.14 4.10 -24.33
N PHE A 124 21.31 3.30 -24.99
CA PHE A 124 21.18 1.86 -24.78
C PHE A 124 21.88 1.11 -25.93
N THR A 125 22.40 -0.08 -25.66
CA THR A 125 22.94 -0.96 -26.72
C THR A 125 22.43 -2.39 -26.52
N TYR A 126 22.20 -3.10 -27.61
CA TYR A 126 21.56 -4.42 -27.60
C TYR A 126 22.37 -5.44 -28.41
N ASP A 127 22.18 -6.72 -28.12
CA ASP A 127 22.69 -7.80 -28.97
C ASP A 127 21.80 -8.02 -30.21
N ARG A 128 22.21 -8.96 -31.08
CA ARG A 128 21.49 -9.31 -32.32
C ARG A 128 20.11 -9.94 -32.08
N THR A 129 19.73 -10.20 -30.83
CA THR A 129 18.41 -10.73 -30.42
C THR A 129 17.58 -9.70 -29.66
N GLY A 130 18.04 -8.45 -29.57
CA GLY A 130 17.34 -7.36 -28.88
C GLY A 130 17.49 -7.41 -27.36
N ARG A 131 18.49 -8.09 -26.80
CA ARG A 131 18.75 -8.09 -25.35
C ARG A 131 19.74 -6.99 -24.97
N LEU A 132 19.41 -6.20 -23.95
CA LEU A 132 20.20 -5.05 -23.49
C LEU A 132 21.60 -5.49 -23.02
N LEU A 133 22.65 -4.93 -23.61
CA LEU A 133 24.06 -5.17 -23.29
C LEU A 133 24.65 -4.09 -22.38
N SER A 134 24.37 -2.81 -22.65
CA SER A 134 24.82 -1.71 -21.78
C SER A 134 23.98 -0.45 -21.87
N LEU A 135 24.08 0.37 -20.81
CA LEU A 135 23.48 1.70 -20.66
C LEU A 135 24.60 2.72 -20.38
N HIS A 136 24.59 3.84 -21.09
CA HIS A 136 25.50 4.97 -20.87
C HIS A 136 24.74 6.27 -20.60
N SER A 137 25.30 7.14 -19.75
CA SER A 137 25.03 8.58 -19.76
C SER A 137 25.93 9.27 -20.78
N LEU A 138 25.43 10.33 -21.41
CA LEU A 138 26.17 11.17 -22.38
C LEU A 138 26.29 12.63 -21.89
N ASP A 139 26.36 12.80 -20.57
CA ASP A 139 26.18 14.09 -19.89
C ASP A 139 27.52 14.83 -19.74
N GLY A 140 28.04 15.31 -20.86
CA GLY A 140 29.32 16.01 -20.95
C GLY A 140 30.03 15.76 -22.28
N THR A 141 31.36 15.71 -22.25
CA THR A 141 32.19 15.37 -23.43
C THR A 141 32.52 13.88 -23.56
N GLU A 142 32.26 13.09 -22.51
CA GLU A 142 32.61 11.67 -22.42
C GLU A 142 31.39 10.83 -21.98
N ALA A 143 31.35 9.56 -22.37
CA ALA A 143 30.21 8.68 -22.17
C ALA A 143 30.40 7.77 -20.95
N ILE A 144 29.72 8.10 -19.86
CA ILE A 144 29.76 7.37 -18.57
C ILE A 144 29.01 6.03 -18.71
N LEU A 145 29.65 4.90 -18.42
CA LEU A 145 29.04 3.58 -18.46
C LEU A 145 28.30 3.28 -17.15
N LEU A 146 26.96 3.24 -17.18
CA LEU A 146 26.11 3.10 -15.98
C LEU A 146 25.73 1.64 -15.68
N GLN A 147 25.58 0.81 -16.70
CA GLN A 147 25.23 -0.61 -16.56
C GLN A 147 25.82 -1.46 -17.69
N THR A 148 26.23 -2.68 -17.39
CA THR A 148 26.46 -3.75 -18.38
C THR A 148 25.66 -5.01 -18.02
N ARG A 149 25.40 -5.87 -19.01
CA ARG A 149 24.74 -7.17 -18.84
C ARG A 149 25.40 -8.23 -19.71
N ARG A 150 25.49 -9.46 -19.20
CA ARG A 150 25.94 -10.65 -19.94
C ARG A 150 24.92 -11.77 -19.85
N TYR A 151 24.94 -12.65 -20.84
CA TYR A 151 23.95 -13.72 -21.03
C TYR A 151 24.64 -15.09 -21.12
N GLY A 152 23.95 -16.13 -20.63
CA GLY A 152 24.52 -17.47 -20.42
C GLY A 152 24.74 -18.32 -21.68
N ASP A 153 24.65 -17.75 -22.87
CA ASP A 153 24.77 -18.49 -24.14
C ASP A 153 26.19 -18.96 -24.45
N GLY A 154 27.20 -18.34 -23.81
CA GLY A 154 28.62 -18.67 -23.89
C GLY A 154 29.23 -18.97 -22.52
N VAL A 155 28.45 -19.56 -21.62
CA VAL A 155 28.90 -20.03 -20.30
C VAL A 155 29.07 -21.55 -20.34
N ASP A 156 30.18 -22.06 -19.79
CA ASP A 156 30.43 -23.49 -19.72
C ASP A 156 29.32 -24.20 -18.91
N ASN A 157 28.91 -25.39 -19.37
CA ASN A 157 27.80 -26.17 -18.81
C ASN A 157 26.46 -25.40 -18.67
N ALA A 158 26.18 -24.40 -19.51
CA ALA A 158 24.96 -23.59 -19.38
C ALA A 158 23.63 -24.40 -19.43
N GLU A 159 23.61 -25.59 -20.02
CA GLU A 159 22.51 -26.55 -19.92
C GLU A 159 22.30 -27.12 -18.52
N GLU A 160 23.38 -27.50 -17.82
CA GLU A 160 23.35 -28.11 -16.48
C GLU A 160 22.71 -27.17 -15.44
N TYR A 161 22.96 -25.86 -15.60
CA TYR A 161 22.51 -24.81 -14.68
C TYR A 161 21.30 -24.01 -15.21
N ASN A 162 20.70 -24.39 -16.35
CA ASN A 162 19.60 -23.69 -17.02
C ASN A 162 19.90 -22.20 -17.37
N CYS A 163 21.17 -21.88 -17.65
CA CYS A 163 21.65 -20.51 -17.86
C CYS A 163 21.51 -20.01 -19.32
N ARG A 164 21.29 -20.89 -20.31
CA ARG A 164 21.13 -20.46 -21.72
C ARG A 164 19.96 -19.49 -21.88
N GLY A 165 20.15 -18.43 -22.67
CA GLY A 165 19.20 -17.33 -22.84
C GLY A 165 19.09 -16.36 -21.65
N GLN A 166 19.39 -16.81 -20.42
CA GLN A 166 19.27 -16.02 -19.19
C GLN A 166 20.34 -14.94 -19.08
N CYS A 167 20.03 -13.87 -18.35
CA CYS A 167 21.03 -12.89 -17.94
C CYS A 167 21.80 -13.44 -16.73
N THR A 168 23.08 -13.74 -16.91
CA THR A 168 23.93 -14.40 -15.91
C THR A 168 24.79 -13.43 -15.12
N GLU A 169 24.98 -12.20 -15.62
CA GLU A 169 25.79 -11.17 -14.94
C GLU A 169 25.25 -9.77 -15.26
N ILE A 170 25.22 -8.89 -14.25
CA ILE A 170 24.88 -7.46 -14.40
C ILE A 170 25.89 -6.66 -13.58
N HIS A 171 26.54 -5.67 -14.18
CA HIS A 171 27.31 -4.65 -13.44
C HIS A 171 26.48 -3.36 -13.42
N ASN A 172 26.39 -2.71 -12.27
CA ASN A 172 25.59 -1.48 -12.08
C ASN A 172 26.32 -0.54 -11.09
N GLY A 173 25.77 0.66 -10.84
CA GLY A 173 26.35 1.67 -9.95
C GLY A 173 26.50 1.27 -8.46
N ALA A 174 26.04 0.09 -8.05
CA ALA A 174 26.17 -0.44 -6.69
C ALA A 174 26.98 -1.74 -6.57
N GLY A 175 27.25 -2.44 -7.67
CA GLY A 175 28.06 -3.66 -7.66
C GLY A 175 27.95 -4.55 -8.88
N ILE A 176 28.41 -5.80 -8.69
CA ILE A 176 28.23 -6.93 -9.61
C ILE A 176 27.16 -7.86 -9.03
N GLU A 177 26.22 -8.25 -9.89
CA GLU A 177 25.20 -9.26 -9.64
C GLU A 177 25.45 -10.45 -10.56
N THR A 178 25.48 -11.67 -10.03
CA THR A 178 25.71 -12.90 -10.82
C THR A 178 24.61 -13.92 -10.53
N PHE A 179 24.10 -14.55 -11.59
CA PHE A 179 23.00 -15.49 -11.57
C PHE A 179 23.52 -16.81 -12.15
N THR A 180 23.83 -17.77 -11.29
CA THR A 180 24.66 -18.93 -11.66
C THR A 180 23.89 -20.25 -11.82
N ALA A 181 22.63 -20.31 -11.40
CA ALA A 181 21.77 -21.47 -11.62
C ALA A 181 20.28 -21.09 -11.59
N PHE A 182 19.48 -21.68 -12.48
CA PHE A 182 18.03 -21.46 -12.58
C PHE A 182 17.25 -22.78 -12.44
N ASP A 183 15.97 -22.70 -12.08
CA ASP A 183 15.03 -23.82 -12.17
C ASP A 183 14.48 -24.00 -13.60
N ILE A 184 13.71 -25.07 -13.79
CA ILE A 184 13.06 -25.41 -15.08
C ILE A 184 12.02 -24.37 -15.55
N ALA A 185 11.65 -23.40 -14.73
CA ALA A 185 10.77 -22.28 -15.05
C ALA A 185 11.54 -20.95 -15.22
N GLY A 186 12.88 -20.98 -15.20
CA GLY A 186 13.73 -19.79 -15.31
C GLY A 186 13.75 -18.91 -14.05
N LYS A 187 13.30 -19.41 -12.89
CA LYS A 187 13.48 -18.71 -11.60
C LYS A 187 14.90 -18.94 -11.10
N ASN A 188 15.53 -17.89 -10.59
CA ASN A 188 16.89 -18.00 -10.08
C ASN A 188 16.95 -18.88 -8.82
N LYS A 189 17.88 -19.83 -8.80
CA LYS A 189 18.24 -20.65 -7.63
C LYS A 189 19.44 -20.05 -6.87
N THR A 190 20.46 -19.56 -7.58
CA THR A 190 21.71 -19.07 -6.97
C THR A 190 22.05 -17.66 -7.43
N PHE A 191 22.08 -16.72 -6.48
CA PHE A 191 22.36 -15.31 -6.68
C PHE A 191 23.60 -14.90 -5.90
N ASN A 192 24.60 -14.34 -6.59
CA ASN A 192 25.76 -13.72 -5.94
C ASN A 192 25.66 -12.20 -6.11
N ARG A 193 25.98 -11.43 -5.05
CA ARG A 193 26.16 -9.97 -5.15
C ARG A 193 27.46 -9.55 -4.47
N ARG A 194 28.29 -8.80 -5.20
CA ARG A 194 29.50 -8.14 -4.69
C ARG A 194 29.31 -6.63 -4.83
N PHE A 195 29.41 -5.90 -3.74
CA PHE A 195 29.13 -4.46 -3.71
C PHE A 195 30.36 -3.62 -4.07
N TRP A 196 30.10 -2.43 -4.61
CA TRP A 196 31.06 -1.32 -4.63
C TRP A 196 31.02 -0.57 -3.29
N SER A 197 32.18 -0.15 -2.81
CA SER A 197 32.36 0.69 -1.63
C SER A 197 31.51 1.95 -1.72
N VAL A 198 30.48 2.08 -0.88
CA VAL A 198 29.59 3.26 -0.79
C VAL A 198 30.32 4.55 -0.34
N ARG A 199 31.62 4.45 -0.02
CA ARG A 199 32.51 5.60 0.22
C ARG A 199 33.13 6.14 -1.06
N ASP A 200 33.32 5.29 -2.07
CA ASP A 200 33.69 5.69 -3.42
C ASP A 200 32.47 6.33 -4.11
N ARG A 201 32.74 7.26 -5.04
CA ARG A 201 31.73 8.04 -5.78
C ARG A 201 31.96 8.03 -7.28
N SER A 202 32.85 7.15 -7.75
CA SER A 202 33.01 6.85 -9.17
C SER A 202 31.69 6.31 -9.72
N VAL A 203 31.22 6.87 -10.84
CA VAL A 203 29.93 6.51 -11.47
C VAL A 203 30.10 5.85 -12.85
N ASP A 204 31.34 5.80 -13.36
CA ASP A 204 31.66 5.20 -14.65
C ASP A 204 32.24 3.79 -14.46
N LEU A 205 31.55 2.77 -14.95
CA LEU A 205 32.01 1.38 -14.91
C LEU A 205 33.21 1.09 -15.84
N ASN A 206 33.66 2.03 -16.69
CA ASN A 206 34.99 1.97 -17.31
C ASN A 206 36.13 2.15 -16.28
N HIS A 207 35.84 2.86 -15.19
CA HIS A 207 36.73 3.12 -14.06
C HIS A 207 36.00 2.73 -12.76
N PRO A 208 35.68 1.42 -12.60
CA PRO A 208 34.73 0.95 -11.61
C PRO A 208 35.20 1.25 -10.19
N PRO A 209 34.28 1.49 -9.23
CA PRO A 209 34.64 1.92 -7.89
C PRO A 209 35.33 0.80 -7.09
N GLU A 210 35.98 1.16 -5.98
CA GLU A 210 36.59 0.21 -5.05
C GLU A 210 35.61 -0.92 -4.67
N ALA A 211 35.96 -2.18 -4.98
CA ALA A 211 35.09 -3.33 -4.70
C ALA A 211 35.26 -3.84 -3.27
N GLU A 212 34.16 -4.12 -2.56
CA GLU A 212 34.21 -4.82 -1.27
C GLU A 212 34.92 -6.17 -1.41
N MET A 213 35.58 -6.64 -0.34
CA MET A 213 36.19 -7.98 -0.32
C MET A 213 35.16 -9.11 -0.21
N ARG A 214 33.96 -8.79 0.29
CA ARG A 214 32.84 -9.72 0.50
C ARG A 214 32.07 -9.99 -0.79
N THR A 215 31.71 -11.26 -1.00
CA THR A 215 30.69 -11.66 -1.98
C THR A 215 29.58 -12.38 -1.25
N TRP A 216 28.37 -11.82 -1.28
CA TRP A 216 27.18 -12.42 -0.68
C TRP A 216 26.60 -13.47 -1.63
N ILE A 217 26.29 -14.65 -1.12
CA ILE A 217 25.78 -15.78 -1.89
C ILE A 217 24.42 -16.20 -1.30
N ASN A 218 23.39 -16.08 -2.12
CA ASN A 218 22.02 -16.44 -1.79
C ASN A 218 21.61 -17.69 -2.59
N ARG A 219 21.07 -18.69 -1.89
CA ARG A 219 20.63 -19.96 -2.48
C ARG A 219 19.16 -20.23 -2.13
N ASN A 220 18.38 -20.64 -3.13
CA ASN A 220 16.96 -20.93 -3.03
C ASN A 220 16.70 -22.39 -3.41
N ASP A 221 16.10 -23.18 -2.51
CA ASP A 221 15.36 -24.37 -2.94
C ASP A 221 13.94 -23.96 -3.35
N LEU A 222 13.52 -24.47 -4.49
CA LEU A 222 12.28 -24.11 -5.15
C LEU A 222 11.42 -25.35 -5.35
N SER A 223 10.16 -25.27 -4.92
CA SER A 223 9.13 -26.24 -5.27
C SER A 223 8.85 -26.25 -6.79
N ALA A 224 8.09 -27.22 -7.30
CA ALA A 224 7.73 -27.28 -8.73
C ALA A 224 6.84 -26.11 -9.21
N SER A 225 6.15 -25.41 -8.30
CA SER A 225 5.49 -24.12 -8.58
C SER A 225 6.44 -22.92 -8.42
N GLY A 226 7.66 -23.15 -7.95
CA GLY A 226 8.69 -22.18 -7.64
C GLY A 226 8.32 -21.24 -6.49
N ALA A 227 7.68 -21.76 -5.45
CA ALA A 227 7.66 -21.18 -4.11
C ALA A 227 8.92 -21.62 -3.32
N VAL A 228 9.49 -20.72 -2.52
CA VAL A 228 10.80 -20.86 -1.87
C VAL A 228 10.71 -21.72 -0.61
N ARG A 229 11.11 -22.99 -0.73
CA ARG A 229 11.15 -23.95 0.39
C ARG A 229 12.28 -23.67 1.37
N GLN A 230 13.45 -23.35 0.84
CA GLN A 230 14.61 -22.97 1.63
C GLN A 230 15.26 -21.73 1.03
N LEU A 231 15.67 -20.79 1.88
CA LEU A 231 16.38 -19.56 1.55
C LEU A 231 17.62 -19.49 2.44
N SER A 232 18.80 -19.72 1.88
CA SER A 232 20.07 -19.61 2.59
C SER A 232 20.86 -18.38 2.13
N LEU A 233 21.47 -17.66 3.06
CA LEU A 233 22.41 -16.57 2.79
C LEU A 233 23.75 -16.90 3.43
N SER A 234 24.83 -16.70 2.68
CA SER A 234 26.20 -16.80 3.14
C SER A 234 27.06 -15.63 2.62
N CYS A 235 28.21 -15.43 3.26
CA CYS A 235 29.22 -14.46 2.83
C CYS A 235 30.53 -15.21 2.53
N HIS A 236 31.10 -14.98 1.35
CA HIS A 236 32.45 -15.42 1.00
C HIS A 236 33.43 -14.24 1.14
N GLU A 237 34.41 -14.40 2.03
CA GLU A 237 35.46 -13.41 2.30
C GLU A 237 36.78 -14.13 2.65
N SER A 238 37.93 -13.55 2.26
CA SER A 238 39.28 -14.09 2.53
C SER A 238 39.49 -15.57 2.16
N GLY A 239 38.72 -16.09 1.18
CA GLY A 239 38.80 -17.50 0.75
C GLY A 239 38.00 -18.49 1.60
N GLN A 240 37.11 -18.00 2.49
CA GLN A 240 36.18 -18.81 3.27
C GLN A 240 34.74 -18.38 3.00
N GLU A 241 33.83 -19.35 2.84
CA GLU A 241 32.38 -19.10 2.86
C GLU A 241 31.83 -19.36 4.27
N ARG A 242 31.04 -18.42 4.81
CA ARG A 242 30.37 -18.52 6.11
C ARG A 242 28.86 -18.39 5.94
N SER A 243 28.08 -19.28 6.54
CA SER A 243 26.62 -19.22 6.54
C SER A 243 26.14 -18.13 7.49
N VAL A 244 25.28 -17.22 7.02
CA VAL A 244 24.67 -16.17 7.85
C VAL A 244 23.34 -16.66 8.42
N TYR A 245 22.49 -17.25 7.56
CA TYR A 245 21.24 -17.89 7.99
C TYR A 245 20.72 -18.88 6.94
N THR A 246 19.80 -19.75 7.38
CA THR A 246 18.94 -20.55 6.50
C THR A 246 17.49 -20.50 6.98
N ARG A 247 16.57 -19.98 6.16
CA ARG A 247 15.13 -19.95 6.42
C ARG A 247 14.44 -21.10 5.68
N CYS A 248 13.68 -21.92 6.40
CA CYS A 248 12.90 -23.04 5.85
C CYS A 248 11.39 -22.76 5.96
N ASN A 249 10.64 -23.05 4.90
CA ASN A 249 9.22 -22.74 4.75
C ASN A 249 8.42 -23.98 4.33
N ASN A 250 7.38 -24.30 5.08
CA ASN A 250 6.40 -25.32 4.71
C ASN A 250 5.15 -24.67 4.12
N TYR A 251 4.55 -25.35 3.13
CA TYR A 251 3.40 -24.86 2.39
C TYR A 251 2.27 -25.89 2.37
N ASN A 252 1.02 -25.44 2.40
CA ASN A 252 -0.15 -26.31 2.22
C ASN A 252 -0.33 -26.75 0.76
N ARG A 253 -1.38 -27.54 0.48
CA ARG A 253 -1.68 -28.04 -0.89
C ARG A 253 -2.06 -26.95 -1.92
N ARG A 254 -2.37 -25.71 -1.50
CA ARG A 254 -2.53 -24.53 -2.39
C ARG A 254 -1.21 -23.80 -2.68
N GLY A 255 -0.16 -24.05 -1.89
CA GLY A 255 1.08 -23.29 -1.93
C GLY A 255 1.13 -22.09 -0.98
N GLN A 256 0.23 -22.02 0.01
CA GLN A 256 0.21 -20.97 1.04
C GLN A 256 1.10 -21.36 2.23
N LEU A 257 1.77 -20.38 2.85
CA LEU A 257 2.78 -20.60 3.90
C LEU A 257 2.13 -21.01 5.23
N ILE A 258 2.43 -22.22 5.71
CA ILE A 258 1.85 -22.74 6.97
C ILE A 258 2.82 -22.73 8.16
N SER A 259 4.13 -22.83 7.94
CA SER A 259 5.12 -22.69 9.00
C SER A 259 6.44 -22.17 8.45
N SER A 260 7.23 -21.49 9.26
CA SER A 260 8.51 -20.90 8.85
C SER A 260 9.51 -20.94 10.01
N HIS A 261 10.73 -21.37 9.75
CA HIS A 261 11.82 -21.50 10.72
C HIS A 261 13.09 -20.86 10.19
N LEU A 262 13.99 -20.46 11.08
CA LEU A 262 15.27 -19.82 10.78
C LEU A 262 16.40 -20.50 11.56
N THR A 263 17.38 -21.05 10.86
CA THR A 263 18.66 -21.44 11.43
C THR A 263 19.62 -20.26 11.33
N ASP A 264 20.24 -19.85 12.43
CA ASP A 264 21.23 -18.77 12.46
C ASP A 264 22.67 -19.23 12.13
N GLU A 265 23.63 -18.31 12.08
CA GLU A 265 25.06 -18.56 11.85
C GLU A 265 25.68 -19.51 12.91
N GLY A 266 25.15 -19.53 14.13
CA GLY A 266 25.55 -20.46 15.19
C GLY A 266 24.89 -21.85 15.07
N GLY A 267 23.97 -22.04 14.13
CA GLY A 267 23.22 -23.28 13.92
C GLY A 267 21.97 -23.43 14.79
N HIS A 268 21.59 -22.42 15.58
CA HIS A 268 20.38 -22.50 16.41
C HIS A 268 19.13 -22.31 15.55
N GLN A 269 18.10 -23.12 15.78
CA GLN A 269 16.85 -23.07 15.04
C GLN A 269 15.77 -22.30 15.83
N HIS A 270 15.33 -21.19 15.26
CA HIS A 270 14.27 -20.32 15.77
C HIS A 270 12.99 -20.55 14.97
N ALA A 271 11.84 -20.69 15.64
CA ALA A 271 10.55 -20.63 14.97
C ALA A 271 10.23 -19.18 14.61
N LEU A 272 9.71 -18.94 13.39
CA LEU A 272 9.18 -17.64 12.96
C LEU A 272 7.64 -17.67 12.94
N LEU A 273 7.09 -18.79 12.46
CA LEU A 273 5.67 -19.06 12.29
C LEU A 273 5.44 -20.55 12.59
N MET A 274 4.63 -20.86 13.60
CA MET A 274 4.30 -22.23 14.01
C MET A 274 3.21 -22.83 13.11
N SER A 275 2.12 -22.09 12.91
CA SER A 275 0.97 -22.48 12.10
C SER A 275 0.32 -21.26 11.43
N ALA A 276 -0.37 -21.48 10.31
CA ALA A 276 -1.26 -20.50 9.71
C ALA A 276 -2.43 -21.18 8.98
N ASP A 277 -3.63 -20.65 9.20
CA ASP A 277 -4.88 -21.08 8.58
C ASP A 277 -5.47 -19.97 7.70
N TYR A 278 -6.27 -20.38 6.71
CA TYR A 278 -6.66 -19.54 5.59
C TYR A 278 -8.15 -19.62 5.27
N HIS A 279 -8.76 -18.45 5.07
CA HIS A 279 -10.12 -18.29 4.53
C HIS A 279 -10.21 -18.87 3.11
N ALA A 280 -11.43 -19.19 2.65
CA ALA A 280 -11.64 -19.81 1.33
C ALA A 280 -11.12 -18.96 0.15
N ASN A 281 -11.14 -17.63 0.25
CA ASN A 281 -10.54 -16.69 -0.70
C ASN A 281 -8.99 -16.69 -0.70
N GLY A 282 -8.37 -17.50 0.15
CA GLY A 282 -6.91 -17.66 0.26
C GLY A 282 -6.22 -16.63 1.16
N ALA A 283 -6.97 -15.73 1.79
CA ALA A 283 -6.46 -14.79 2.78
C ALA A 283 -6.18 -15.48 4.13
N CYS A 284 -5.19 -14.98 4.88
CA CYS A 284 -4.93 -15.48 6.24
C CYS A 284 -6.15 -15.27 7.15
N GLN A 285 -6.53 -16.31 7.88
CA GLN A 285 -7.58 -16.34 8.90
C GLN A 285 -6.97 -16.30 10.31
N GLN A 286 -5.88 -17.04 10.50
CA GLN A 286 -5.17 -17.15 11.78
C GLN A 286 -3.69 -17.40 11.50
N GLU A 287 -2.80 -16.86 12.34
CA GLU A 287 -1.39 -17.25 12.38
C GLU A 287 -0.88 -17.33 13.82
N MET A 288 -0.13 -18.38 14.15
CA MET A 288 0.57 -18.54 15.43
C MET A 288 2.05 -18.24 15.23
N LEU A 289 2.52 -17.16 15.85
CA LEU A 289 3.88 -16.67 15.74
C LEU A 289 4.86 -17.58 16.51
N GLY A 290 6.15 -17.47 16.21
CA GLY A 290 7.19 -18.27 16.87
C GLY A 290 7.31 -18.08 18.39
N ASN A 291 6.78 -16.96 18.94
CA ASN A 291 6.66 -16.68 20.37
C ASN A 291 5.32 -17.14 20.99
N GLY A 292 4.52 -17.96 20.29
CA GLY A 292 3.23 -18.48 20.76
C GLY A 292 2.07 -17.47 20.71
N VAL A 293 2.32 -16.20 20.43
CA VAL A 293 1.27 -15.19 20.22
C VAL A 293 0.47 -15.57 18.97
N THR A 294 -0.86 -15.61 19.09
CA THR A 294 -1.77 -15.97 18.00
C THR A 294 -2.52 -14.74 17.51
N ARG A 295 -2.60 -14.55 16.20
CA ARG A 295 -3.37 -13.45 15.56
C ARG A 295 -4.52 -14.03 14.76
N TYR A 296 -5.68 -13.38 14.84
CA TYR A 296 -6.89 -13.74 14.11
C TYR A 296 -7.38 -12.59 13.24
N TYR A 297 -7.89 -12.94 12.06
CA TYR A 297 -8.32 -12.01 11.03
C TYR A 297 -9.77 -12.31 10.62
N SER A 298 -10.70 -11.44 11.00
CA SER A 298 -12.11 -11.55 10.58
C SER A 298 -12.40 -10.69 9.35
N GLN A 299 -13.27 -11.16 8.47
CA GLN A 299 -13.65 -10.49 7.22
C GLN A 299 -15.16 -10.37 7.09
N GLU A 300 -15.62 -9.34 6.40
CA GLU A 300 -17.02 -9.19 6.05
C GLU A 300 -17.45 -10.31 5.09
N HIS A 301 -18.56 -10.97 5.38
CA HIS A 301 -19.01 -12.15 4.63
C HIS A 301 -19.14 -11.91 3.12
N PHE A 302 -19.63 -10.73 2.71
CA PHE A 302 -19.91 -10.43 1.29
C PHE A 302 -18.76 -9.72 0.57
N THR A 303 -18.18 -8.68 1.16
CA THR A 303 -17.13 -7.86 0.50
C THR A 303 -15.71 -8.41 0.66
N LYS A 304 -15.48 -9.27 1.67
CA LYS A 304 -14.14 -9.74 2.12
C LYS A 304 -13.20 -8.64 2.65
N ARG A 305 -13.72 -7.43 2.95
CA ARG A 305 -13.00 -6.39 3.70
C ARG A 305 -12.64 -6.89 5.11
N LEU A 306 -11.51 -6.44 5.64
CA LEU A 306 -11.00 -6.78 6.97
C LEU A 306 -11.83 -6.11 8.06
N LEU A 307 -12.58 -6.86 8.87
CA LEU A 307 -13.38 -6.29 9.96
C LEU A 307 -12.62 -6.17 11.28
N ARG A 308 -11.68 -7.07 11.56
CA ARG A 308 -10.96 -7.11 12.86
C ARG A 308 -9.64 -7.86 12.77
N ILE A 309 -8.58 -7.27 13.34
CA ILE A 309 -7.32 -7.93 13.69
C ILE A 309 -7.26 -8.05 15.21
N SER A 310 -7.25 -9.27 15.76
CA SER A 310 -7.02 -9.47 17.20
C SER A 310 -5.77 -10.29 17.46
N THR A 311 -4.94 -9.84 18.40
CA THR A 311 -3.62 -10.40 18.73
C THR A 311 -3.64 -10.84 20.19
N TRP A 312 -3.46 -12.14 20.43
CA TRP A 312 -3.63 -12.77 21.74
C TRP A 312 -2.33 -13.43 22.18
N ARG A 313 -1.87 -13.11 23.39
CA ARG A 313 -0.87 -13.93 24.09
C ARG A 313 -1.59 -15.13 24.70
N GLN A 314 -0.99 -16.32 24.66
CA GLN A 314 -1.45 -17.41 25.52
C GLN A 314 -1.13 -17.05 26.97
N GLY A 315 -2.17 -17.02 27.82
CA GLY A 315 -2.00 -16.94 29.26
C GLY A 315 -1.57 -18.30 29.85
N GLY A 316 -1.24 -18.30 31.13
CA GLY A 316 -1.28 -19.54 31.93
C GLY A 316 -2.73 -19.92 32.26
N ASN A 317 -2.98 -20.38 33.48
CA ASN A 317 -4.33 -20.67 33.99
C ASN A 317 -5.17 -19.40 34.28
N GLU A 318 -4.81 -18.24 33.70
CA GLU A 318 -5.45 -16.95 33.90
C GLU A 318 -6.14 -16.45 32.63
N THR A 319 -7.05 -15.50 32.78
CA THR A 319 -7.95 -15.04 31.72
C THR A 319 -7.18 -14.46 30.52
N HIS A 320 -7.52 -14.95 29.32
CA HIS A 320 -6.92 -14.47 28.09
C HIS A 320 -7.44 -13.06 27.77
N TYR A 321 -6.52 -12.12 27.51
CA TYR A 321 -6.83 -10.77 27.03
C TYR A 321 -6.08 -10.47 25.72
N PRO A 322 -6.69 -9.76 24.76
CA PRO A 322 -6.01 -9.37 23.54
C PRO A 322 -5.08 -8.16 23.80
N ILE A 323 -3.81 -8.27 23.41
CA ILE A 323 -2.80 -7.19 23.53
C ILE A 323 -2.88 -6.16 22.39
N GLN A 324 -3.77 -6.41 21.42
CA GLN A 324 -4.21 -5.52 20.34
C GLN A 324 -5.49 -6.12 19.79
N ASP A 325 -6.52 -5.30 19.55
CA ASP A 325 -7.82 -5.75 19.05
C ASP A 325 -8.46 -4.67 18.16
N ILE A 326 -7.89 -4.48 16.97
CA ILE A 326 -8.26 -3.42 16.03
C ILE A 326 -9.46 -3.86 15.20
N SER A 327 -10.60 -3.24 15.46
CA SER A 327 -11.80 -3.30 14.62
C SER A 327 -11.82 -2.18 13.56
N TYR A 328 -12.48 -2.43 12.43
CA TYR A 328 -12.62 -1.51 11.31
C TYR A 328 -14.08 -1.40 10.87
N GLN A 329 -14.54 -0.17 10.59
CA GLN A 329 -15.82 0.10 9.95
C GLN A 329 -15.61 0.74 8.57
N TYR A 330 -16.56 0.50 7.68
CA TYR A 330 -16.49 0.95 6.29
C TYR A 330 -17.80 1.62 5.86
N ASP A 331 -17.69 2.56 4.94
CA ASP A 331 -18.83 3.01 4.14
C ASP A 331 -19.18 2.00 3.02
N PRO A 332 -20.28 2.21 2.25
CA PRO A 332 -20.64 1.31 1.16
C PRO A 332 -19.57 1.22 0.06
N ALA A 333 -18.89 2.33 -0.27
CA ALA A 333 -17.83 2.37 -1.28
C ALA A 333 -16.59 1.55 -0.84
N GLY A 334 -16.30 1.55 0.46
CA GLY A 334 -15.20 0.82 1.09
C GLY A 334 -14.17 1.70 1.77
N ASN A 335 -14.48 2.98 2.00
CA ASN A 335 -13.60 3.85 2.77
C ASN A 335 -13.66 3.48 4.25
N VAL A 336 -12.51 3.45 4.93
CA VAL A 336 -12.44 3.18 6.37
C VAL A 336 -12.99 4.39 7.12
N THR A 337 -14.19 4.27 7.70
CA THR A 337 -14.83 5.37 8.44
C THR A 337 -14.40 5.41 9.90
N GLU A 338 -14.16 4.24 10.51
CA GLU A 338 -13.66 4.13 11.89
C GLU A 338 -12.64 2.99 12.03
N ARG A 339 -11.69 3.16 12.95
CA ARG A 339 -10.72 2.16 13.41
C ARG A 339 -10.67 2.23 14.93
N TYR A 340 -10.90 1.13 15.64
CA TYR A 340 -10.92 1.13 17.12
C TYR A 340 -10.14 -0.07 17.68
N ASP A 341 -9.04 0.18 18.40
CA ASP A 341 -8.19 -0.82 19.06
C ASP A 341 -8.67 -1.07 20.50
N VAL A 342 -9.59 -2.03 20.69
CA VAL A 342 -10.23 -2.33 21.97
C VAL A 342 -9.26 -2.99 22.98
N GLY A 343 -8.12 -3.52 22.49
CA GLY A 343 -7.03 -4.05 23.33
C GLY A 343 -6.19 -2.96 24.00
N ARG A 344 -6.77 -1.78 24.27
CA ARG A 344 -6.10 -0.59 24.83
C ARG A 344 -6.94 -0.02 25.95
N GLU A 345 -6.27 0.33 27.04
CA GLU A 345 -6.89 1.08 28.12
C GLU A 345 -7.26 2.49 27.66
N ASP A 346 -8.47 2.91 28.05
CA ASP A 346 -8.93 4.29 27.94
C ASP A 346 -8.25 5.15 29.02
N GLN A 347 -7.77 6.32 28.64
CA GLN A 347 -7.21 7.29 29.58
C GLN A 347 -8.18 8.46 29.82
N TYR A 348 -8.00 9.16 30.94
CA TYR A 348 -8.76 10.35 31.28
C TYR A 348 -7.81 11.52 31.55
N PHE A 349 -7.96 12.61 30.80
CA PHE A 349 -7.16 13.82 30.98
C PHE A 349 -7.99 15.07 30.63
N ASN A 350 -7.84 16.13 31.44
CA ASN A 350 -8.59 17.39 31.29
C ASN A 350 -10.11 17.19 31.10
N ASN A 351 -10.70 16.30 31.89
CA ASN A 351 -12.12 15.89 31.82
C ASN A 351 -12.59 15.31 30.47
N GLN A 352 -11.67 14.80 29.65
CA GLN A 352 -11.96 14.04 28.42
C GLN A 352 -11.53 12.58 28.57
N GLN A 353 -12.37 11.67 28.08
CA GLN A 353 -12.01 10.27 27.82
C GLN A 353 -11.18 10.21 26.53
N ILE A 354 -10.09 9.44 26.53
CA ILE A 354 -9.14 9.30 25.43
C ILE A 354 -9.02 7.82 25.10
N THR A 355 -9.76 7.42 24.07
CA THR A 355 -9.87 6.03 23.62
C THR A 355 -8.96 5.77 22.42
N ALA A 356 -8.70 4.52 22.08
CA ALA A 356 -7.96 4.16 20.86
C ALA A 356 -8.84 4.20 19.58
N HIS A 357 -9.85 5.09 19.54
CA HIS A 357 -10.81 5.24 18.45
C HIS A 357 -10.35 6.32 17.48
N ASN A 358 -10.08 5.94 16.25
CA ASN A 358 -9.90 6.84 15.12
C ASN A 358 -11.19 6.93 14.32
N GLN A 359 -11.57 8.15 13.96
CA GLN A 359 -12.69 8.42 13.05
C GLN A 359 -12.18 9.18 11.83
N TYR A 360 -12.73 8.89 10.66
CA TYR A 360 -12.31 9.42 9.37
C TYR A 360 -13.55 9.91 8.60
N HIS A 361 -13.45 11.11 8.01
CA HIS A 361 -14.50 11.68 7.18
C HIS A 361 -13.94 12.12 5.83
N TYR A 362 -14.75 11.98 4.80
CA TYR A 362 -14.38 12.14 3.40
C TYR A 362 -15.25 13.20 2.72
N ASP A 363 -14.79 13.72 1.58
CA ASP A 363 -15.68 14.36 0.60
C ASP A 363 -16.30 13.30 -0.35
N SER A 364 -17.23 13.71 -1.22
CA SER A 364 -17.85 12.80 -2.20
C SER A 364 -16.88 12.25 -3.26
N CYS A 365 -15.67 12.80 -3.38
CA CYS A 365 -14.57 12.25 -4.17
C CYS A 365 -13.65 11.32 -3.35
N TYR A 366 -14.06 10.96 -2.13
CA TYR A 366 -13.38 10.05 -1.20
C TYR A 366 -11.98 10.50 -0.76
N ARG A 367 -11.69 11.80 -0.78
CA ARG A 367 -10.47 12.39 -0.20
C ARG A 367 -10.68 12.61 1.29
N LEU A 368 -9.70 12.25 2.13
CA LEU A 368 -9.82 12.36 3.59
C LEU A 368 -9.85 13.83 4.02
N ARG A 369 -11.00 14.35 4.48
CA ARG A 369 -11.21 15.75 4.90
C ARG A 369 -11.04 15.97 6.39
N ARG A 370 -11.37 14.99 7.24
CA ARG A 370 -11.18 15.09 8.70
C ARG A 370 -10.73 13.76 9.27
N ALA A 371 -9.84 13.79 10.26
CA ALA A 371 -9.48 12.63 11.05
C ALA A 371 -9.41 12.97 12.55
N ALA A 372 -9.87 12.05 13.39
CA ALA A 372 -9.72 12.11 14.84
C ALA A 372 -8.91 10.90 15.36
N GLY A 373 -8.42 11.01 16.59
CA GLY A 373 -7.67 9.96 17.26
C GLY A 373 -6.96 10.49 18.50
N ARG A 374 -5.93 9.78 18.95
CA ARG A 374 -5.09 10.19 20.09
C ARG A 374 -3.63 10.42 19.71
N GLU A 375 -2.99 11.30 20.46
CA GLU A 375 -1.55 11.57 20.41
C GLU A 375 -1.00 11.72 21.83
N ALA A 376 0.33 11.69 21.97
CA ALA A 376 0.97 12.15 23.20
C ALA A 376 0.98 13.68 23.28
N LEU A 377 0.74 14.25 24.47
CA LEU A 377 0.63 15.69 24.72
C LEU A 377 1.80 16.54 24.17
N ASN A 378 3.00 15.95 24.01
CA ASN A 378 4.21 16.60 23.50
C ASN A 378 4.56 16.23 22.03
N SER A 379 3.65 15.61 21.26
CA SER A 379 3.92 15.09 19.90
C SER A 379 4.19 16.17 18.83
N GLY A 380 4.04 17.46 19.16
CA GLY A 380 4.16 18.58 18.22
C GLY A 380 5.51 18.75 17.51
N LYS A 381 6.59 18.12 18.01
CA LYS A 381 7.95 18.23 17.43
C LYS A 381 8.18 17.20 16.32
N ASN A 382 8.87 17.60 15.25
CA ASN A 382 9.19 16.71 14.11
C ASN A 382 10.19 15.57 14.44
N THR A 383 10.79 15.60 15.63
CA THR A 383 11.68 14.56 16.14
C THR A 383 10.85 13.45 16.81
N ILE A 384 10.98 12.20 16.35
CA ILE A 384 10.37 11.05 17.03
C ILE A 384 11.20 10.75 18.28
N THR A 385 10.77 11.25 19.44
CA THR A 385 11.32 10.87 20.75
C THR A 385 10.50 9.70 21.30
N PRO A 386 11.12 8.57 21.71
CA PRO A 386 10.40 7.48 22.34
C PRO A 386 9.88 7.89 23.72
N LEU A 387 8.63 7.52 24.02
CA LEU A 387 8.05 7.66 25.34
C LEU A 387 8.35 6.40 26.14
N VAL A 388 9.33 6.47 27.04
CA VAL A 388 9.68 5.34 27.92
C VAL A 388 8.53 5.10 28.89
N SER A 389 7.98 3.88 28.92
CA SER A 389 6.73 3.53 29.62
C SER A 389 6.59 4.09 31.05
N GLY A 390 5.41 4.65 31.39
CA GLY A 390 5.07 4.98 32.78
C GLY A 390 3.93 5.98 33.01
N SER A 391 3.99 7.18 32.41
CA SER A 391 3.17 8.32 32.89
C SER A 391 2.78 9.35 31.81
N HIS A 392 2.68 8.94 30.55
CA HIS A 392 2.48 9.85 29.43
C HIS A 392 1.02 10.24 29.24
N GLN A 393 0.72 11.51 29.53
CA GLN A 393 -0.57 12.12 29.23
C GLN A 393 -0.82 12.09 27.71
N LEU A 394 -1.82 11.34 27.30
CA LEU A 394 -2.37 11.40 25.95
C LEU A 394 -3.37 12.57 25.85
N VAL A 395 -3.67 12.98 24.63
CA VAL A 395 -4.78 13.89 24.30
C VAL A 395 -5.49 13.41 23.04
N ASN A 396 -6.78 13.71 22.95
CA ASN A 396 -7.51 13.58 21.71
C ASN A 396 -7.05 14.65 20.72
N TYR A 397 -6.79 14.26 19.46
CA TYR A 397 -6.51 15.17 18.36
C TYR A 397 -7.66 15.19 17.35
N GLN A 398 -7.77 16.31 16.64
CA GLN A 398 -8.48 16.41 15.38
C GLN A 398 -7.57 17.03 14.32
N ARG A 399 -7.73 16.57 13.08
CA ARG A 399 -7.09 17.12 11.89
C ARG A 399 -8.13 17.39 10.82
N TRP A 400 -7.94 18.48 10.09
CA TRP A 400 -8.69 18.81 8.89
C TRP A 400 -7.70 18.99 7.75
N TYR A 401 -8.08 18.50 6.58
CA TYR A 401 -7.28 18.46 5.37
C TYR A 401 -8.11 19.12 4.27
N ASP A 402 -7.55 20.15 3.64
CA ASP A 402 -8.21 20.91 2.59
C ASP A 402 -7.40 20.80 1.31
N TYR A 403 -8.09 20.71 0.16
CA TYR A 403 -7.49 20.35 -1.13
C TYR A 403 -7.91 21.31 -2.24
N ASP A 404 -7.08 21.44 -3.28
CA ASP A 404 -7.50 22.04 -4.55
C ASP A 404 -8.25 21.04 -5.46
N ASN A 405 -8.71 21.51 -6.61
CA ASN A 405 -9.43 20.72 -7.62
C ASN A 405 -8.54 19.69 -8.36
N ALA A 406 -7.21 19.71 -8.14
CA ALA A 406 -6.26 18.70 -8.60
C ALA A 406 -5.80 17.76 -7.46
N GLY A 407 -6.39 17.86 -6.27
CA GLY A 407 -6.05 17.03 -5.11
C GLY A 407 -4.75 17.42 -4.40
N ASN A 408 -4.20 18.62 -4.63
CA ASN A 408 -3.09 19.11 -3.81
C ASN A 408 -3.61 19.53 -2.43
N MET A 409 -2.98 19.03 -1.36
CA MET A 409 -3.14 19.59 -0.02
C MET A 409 -2.84 21.11 -0.05
N THR A 410 -3.81 21.94 0.35
CA THR A 410 -3.69 23.40 0.47
C THR A 410 -3.64 23.83 1.94
N GLN A 411 -4.28 23.09 2.85
CA GLN A 411 -4.19 23.34 4.29
C GLN A 411 -4.27 22.05 5.10
N LEU A 412 -3.44 21.97 6.14
CA LEU A 412 -3.53 20.98 7.22
C LEU A 412 -3.75 21.74 8.54
N ARG A 413 -4.95 21.65 9.09
CA ARG A 413 -5.28 22.13 10.45
C ARG A 413 -5.16 20.99 11.45
N HIS A 414 -4.68 21.30 12.64
CA HIS A 414 -4.49 20.33 13.71
C HIS A 414 -4.79 20.96 15.07
N SER A 415 -5.56 20.25 15.90
CA SER A 415 -5.89 20.66 17.26
C SER A 415 -5.80 19.47 18.20
N ALA A 416 -5.09 19.63 19.31
CA ALA A 416 -4.88 18.59 20.31
C ALA A 416 -4.59 19.23 21.68
N GLY A 417 -5.65 19.52 22.45
CA GLY A 417 -5.53 20.32 23.68
C GLY A 417 -4.98 21.72 23.39
N GLN A 418 -3.75 22.00 23.84
CA GLN A 418 -3.03 23.26 23.56
C GLN A 418 -2.12 23.17 22.31
N ASN A 419 -1.88 21.98 21.76
CA ASN A 419 -1.05 21.74 20.56
C ASN A 419 -1.84 22.08 19.26
N ASN A 420 -2.23 23.34 19.12
CA ASN A 420 -2.99 23.84 17.98
C ASN A 420 -2.02 24.41 16.92
N ARG A 421 -2.06 23.89 15.68
CA ARG A 421 -1.22 24.36 14.56
C ARG A 421 -1.96 24.27 13.22
N THR A 422 -1.66 25.21 12.33
CA THR A 422 -2.12 25.19 10.94
C THR A 422 -0.92 25.31 10.01
N GLN A 423 -0.83 24.40 9.04
CA GLN A 423 0.18 24.40 8.00
C GLN A 423 -0.52 24.70 6.67
N VAL A 424 -0.27 25.87 6.10
CA VAL A 424 -0.77 26.26 4.77
C VAL A 424 0.27 25.85 3.73
N PHE A 425 -0.19 25.30 2.61
CA PHE A 425 0.63 24.86 1.49
C PHE A 425 0.42 25.77 0.29
N SER A 426 1.50 26.36 -0.19
CA SER A 426 1.56 27.06 -1.46
C SER A 426 1.70 26.04 -2.58
N VAL A 427 0.65 25.87 -3.38
CA VAL A 427 0.65 25.07 -4.61
C VAL A 427 1.11 25.95 -5.77
N SER A 428 1.95 25.41 -6.66
CA SER A 428 2.38 26.12 -7.86
C SER A 428 1.17 26.45 -8.76
N PRO A 429 1.08 27.66 -9.34
CA PRO A 429 0.07 27.97 -10.35
C PRO A 429 0.35 27.29 -11.71
N GLN A 430 1.48 26.60 -11.88
CA GLN A 430 1.94 26.00 -13.14
C GLN A 430 2.07 24.47 -13.10
N SER A 431 2.09 23.85 -11.91
CA SER A 431 2.25 22.40 -11.71
C SER A 431 1.55 21.93 -10.43
N ASN A 432 1.57 20.63 -10.13
CA ASN A 432 1.11 20.07 -8.85
C ASN A 432 2.20 20.08 -7.76
N ARG A 433 3.34 20.72 -8.00
CA ARG A 433 4.37 20.96 -6.97
C ARG A 433 3.76 21.85 -5.88
N SER A 434 3.97 21.52 -4.60
CA SER A 434 3.58 22.38 -3.48
C SER A 434 4.56 22.28 -2.32
N LEU A 435 4.66 23.36 -1.54
CA LEU A 435 5.48 23.45 -0.34
C LEU A 435 4.76 24.24 0.77
N PRO A 436 5.13 24.05 2.05
CA PRO A 436 4.58 24.84 3.14
C PRO A 436 4.95 26.33 3.01
N GLN A 437 4.07 27.20 3.48
CA GLN A 437 4.40 28.60 3.72
C GLN A 437 5.58 28.72 4.73
N PRO A 438 6.44 29.75 4.63
CA PRO A 438 6.25 31.02 3.92
C PRO A 438 6.66 31.05 2.43
N VAL A 439 6.97 29.90 1.79
CA VAL A 439 7.24 29.86 0.33
C VAL A 439 6.04 30.42 -0.45
N SER A 440 6.27 31.35 -1.36
CA SER A 440 5.23 31.91 -2.24
C SER A 440 4.81 30.88 -3.31
N PRO A 441 3.52 30.80 -3.71
CA PRO A 441 3.05 29.96 -4.83
C PRO A 441 3.88 30.13 -6.11
N TYR A 442 4.28 31.36 -6.42
CA TYR A 442 5.09 31.71 -7.60
C TYR A 442 6.58 31.35 -7.46
N GLU A 443 7.02 30.93 -6.28
CA GLU A 443 8.40 30.52 -6.00
C GLU A 443 8.56 29.01 -5.77
N VAL A 444 7.47 28.25 -5.67
CA VAL A 444 7.49 26.79 -5.42
C VAL A 444 8.43 26.08 -6.41
N GLU A 445 8.35 26.41 -7.70
CA GLU A 445 9.20 25.85 -8.76
C GLU A 445 10.70 25.99 -8.50
N ARG A 446 11.13 27.05 -7.79
CA ARG A 446 12.54 27.30 -7.47
C ARG A 446 13.13 26.21 -6.58
N PHE A 447 12.30 25.48 -5.82
CA PHE A 447 12.70 24.40 -4.92
C PHE A 447 12.71 23.02 -5.60
N PHE A 448 12.20 22.88 -6.83
CA PHE A 448 12.23 21.63 -7.58
C PHE A 448 13.30 21.67 -8.70
N ASP A 449 13.80 20.52 -9.13
CA ASP A 449 14.59 20.42 -10.36
C ASP A 449 13.69 20.37 -11.61
N SER A 450 14.29 20.40 -12.80
CA SER A 450 13.55 20.34 -14.05
C SER A 450 12.77 19.03 -14.24
N PHE A 451 13.18 17.95 -13.57
CA PHE A 451 12.52 16.63 -13.57
C PHE A 451 11.43 16.51 -12.49
N GLY A 452 11.22 17.55 -11.68
CA GLY A 452 10.19 17.59 -10.64
C GLY A 452 10.58 17.02 -9.29
N HIS A 453 11.86 16.76 -9.02
CA HIS A 453 12.30 16.34 -7.70
C HIS A 453 12.50 17.53 -6.77
N LEU A 454 12.06 17.39 -5.52
CA LEU A 454 12.34 18.39 -4.49
C LEU A 454 13.84 18.43 -4.19
N LYS A 455 14.45 19.62 -4.25
CA LYS A 455 15.90 19.82 -4.04
C LYS A 455 16.28 20.03 -2.58
N GLU A 456 15.37 20.53 -1.74
CA GLU A 456 15.61 20.66 -0.29
C GLU A 456 14.31 20.69 0.54
N SER A 457 14.36 20.17 1.77
CA SER A 457 13.28 20.17 2.77
C SER A 457 13.87 20.08 4.18
N ASN A 458 13.28 20.75 5.18
CA ASN A 458 13.70 20.68 6.60
C ASN A 458 15.21 20.97 6.84
N GLY A 459 15.84 21.80 6.00
CA GLY A 459 17.28 22.07 6.07
C GLY A 459 18.18 20.94 5.54
N VAL A 460 17.60 19.93 4.89
CA VAL A 460 18.30 18.87 4.16
C VAL A 460 18.19 19.14 2.66
N ARG A 461 19.32 19.10 1.94
CA ARG A 461 19.41 19.16 0.48
C ARG A 461 19.52 17.76 -0.11
N PHE A 462 18.88 17.56 -1.26
CA PHE A 462 18.85 16.32 -2.01
C PHE A 462 19.60 16.46 -3.33
N THR A 463 20.36 15.43 -3.72
CA THR A 463 21.09 15.37 -5.00
C THR A 463 20.81 14.04 -5.69
N ARG A 464 20.58 14.08 -7.01
CA ARG A 464 20.24 12.92 -7.83
C ARG A 464 21.28 12.65 -8.92
N ASP A 465 21.32 11.42 -9.42
CA ASP A 465 22.14 11.02 -10.56
C ASP A 465 21.38 11.17 -11.90
N SER A 466 22.02 10.80 -13.00
CA SER A 466 21.40 10.79 -14.33
C SER A 466 20.35 9.68 -14.53
N GLN A 467 20.22 8.73 -13.60
CA GLN A 467 19.10 7.79 -13.52
C GLN A 467 17.95 8.34 -12.65
N GLN A 468 18.06 9.58 -12.18
CA GLN A 468 17.10 10.29 -11.34
C GLN A 468 16.92 9.70 -9.93
N GLN A 469 17.86 8.86 -9.47
CA GLN A 469 17.85 8.24 -8.15
C GLN A 469 18.44 9.19 -7.11
N LEU A 470 17.89 9.19 -5.89
CA LEU A 470 18.40 10.01 -4.77
C LEU A 470 19.72 9.40 -4.27
N VAL A 471 20.86 9.91 -4.72
CA VAL A 471 22.20 9.36 -4.36
C VAL A 471 22.84 10.03 -3.15
N ARG A 472 22.37 11.24 -2.76
CA ARG A 472 22.89 11.95 -1.58
C ARG A 472 21.85 12.86 -0.94
N ALA A 473 21.89 12.92 0.39
CA ALA A 473 21.24 13.95 1.21
C ALA A 473 22.29 14.66 2.09
N ASP A 474 22.31 15.99 2.11
CA ASP A 474 23.18 16.83 2.95
C ASP A 474 22.35 17.62 3.94
N GLY A 475 22.59 17.47 5.24
CA GLY A 475 21.92 18.23 6.30
C GLY A 475 22.42 19.67 6.44
N ALA A 476 21.88 20.37 7.45
CA ALA A 476 22.25 21.75 7.74
C ALA A 476 23.76 21.90 8.03
N ARG A 477 24.35 22.98 7.54
CA ARG A 477 25.78 23.28 7.71
C ARG A 477 26.03 23.93 9.07
N ARG A 478 26.83 23.29 9.91
CA ARG A 478 27.26 23.82 11.22
C ARG A 478 28.21 25.03 11.04
N ALA A 479 28.36 25.84 12.09
CA ALA A 479 29.19 27.05 12.07
C ALA A 479 30.68 26.81 11.76
N ASN A 480 31.22 25.62 12.07
CA ASN A 480 32.56 25.18 11.67
C ASN A 480 32.65 24.77 10.18
N GLY A 481 31.58 24.96 9.41
CA GLY A 481 31.48 24.63 8.00
C GLY A 481 31.18 23.15 7.70
N ALA A 482 31.03 22.30 8.70
CA ALA A 482 30.81 20.86 8.55
C ALA A 482 29.32 20.46 8.55
N THR A 483 29.02 19.33 7.90
CA THR A 483 27.65 18.86 7.61
C THR A 483 27.54 17.36 7.87
N ASP A 484 26.38 16.93 8.35
CA ASP A 484 25.96 15.52 8.40
C ASP A 484 25.29 15.15 7.07
N TYR A 485 25.50 13.93 6.58
CA TYR A 485 25.04 13.53 5.25
C TYR A 485 24.67 12.06 5.20
N GLU A 486 23.88 11.68 4.19
CA GLU A 486 23.62 10.31 3.80
C GLU A 486 23.93 10.12 2.31
N PHE A 487 24.53 8.99 1.95
CA PHE A 487 24.69 8.52 0.58
C PHE A 487 23.86 7.25 0.37
N TYR A 488 23.42 7.00 -0.86
CA TYR A 488 22.58 5.85 -1.20
C TYR A 488 23.01 5.23 -2.53
N GLN A 489 22.96 3.90 -2.62
CA GLN A 489 23.22 3.10 -3.82
C GLN A 489 22.02 2.20 -4.14
N TYR A 490 21.79 1.92 -5.42
CA TYR A 490 20.62 1.20 -5.92
C TYR A 490 21.05 0.07 -6.88
N ASP A 491 20.32 -1.05 -6.86
CA ASP A 491 20.61 -2.20 -7.73
C ASP A 491 20.02 -2.07 -9.15
N SER A 492 20.17 -3.10 -9.98
CA SER A 492 19.69 -3.10 -11.38
C SER A 492 18.16 -3.10 -11.55
N SER A 493 17.40 -3.17 -10.45
CA SER A 493 15.94 -2.94 -10.38
C SER A 493 15.58 -1.59 -9.73
N GLY A 494 16.60 -0.78 -9.40
CA GLY A 494 16.49 0.52 -8.75
C GLY A 494 15.91 0.47 -7.34
N GLN A 495 16.05 -0.66 -6.65
CA GLN A 495 15.81 -0.74 -5.20
C GLN A 495 17.08 -0.33 -4.46
N ARG A 496 16.94 0.44 -3.37
CA ARG A 496 18.08 0.83 -2.54
C ARG A 496 18.73 -0.42 -1.94
N CYS A 497 20.02 -0.58 -2.19
CA CYS A 497 20.79 -1.74 -1.74
C CYS A 497 21.94 -1.37 -0.79
N SER A 498 22.34 -0.09 -0.73
CA SER A 498 23.27 0.41 0.29
C SER A 498 22.89 1.83 0.74
N LYS A 499 23.23 2.17 1.98
CA LYS A 499 23.16 3.53 2.56
C LYS A 499 24.42 3.79 3.40
N LEU A 500 24.95 5.01 3.37
CA LEU A 500 26.03 5.45 4.26
C LEU A 500 25.61 6.74 4.96
N SER A 501 25.26 6.66 6.23
CA SER A 501 24.92 7.81 7.06
C SER A 501 26.16 8.28 7.84
N SER A 502 26.44 9.58 7.84
CA SER A 502 27.59 10.18 8.53
C SER A 502 27.13 11.30 9.44
N ARG A 503 27.48 11.20 10.73
CA ARG A 503 27.06 12.13 11.78
C ARG A 503 28.28 12.61 12.58
N ILE A 504 28.38 13.91 12.81
CA ILE A 504 29.33 14.48 13.75
C ILE A 504 28.70 14.40 15.14
N ALA A 505 29.37 13.71 16.08
CA ALA A 505 28.84 13.51 17.42
C ALA A 505 28.75 14.83 18.21
N ASP A 506 27.62 15.06 18.88
CA ASP A 506 27.42 16.21 19.76
C ASP A 506 28.17 15.97 21.09
N GLY A 507 29.46 16.33 21.09
CA GLY A 507 30.35 16.13 22.22
C GLY A 507 31.72 16.80 22.04
N ILE A 508 32.53 16.78 23.11
CA ILE A 508 33.80 17.52 23.21
C ILE A 508 34.79 17.17 22.08
N THR A 509 34.75 15.94 21.55
CA THR A 509 35.69 15.43 20.54
C THR A 509 35.29 15.70 19.09
N GLN A 510 34.03 16.13 18.81
CA GLN A 510 33.47 16.31 17.46
C GLN A 510 33.75 15.16 16.46
N ALA A 511 33.91 13.93 16.95
CA ALA A 511 34.27 12.80 16.10
C ALA A 511 33.13 12.43 15.13
N ARG A 512 33.47 12.12 13.87
CA ARG A 512 32.52 11.64 12.87
C ARG A 512 32.26 10.14 13.02
N ARG A 513 31.06 9.81 13.51
CA ARG A 513 30.44 8.48 13.43
C ARG A 513 29.95 8.24 12.00
N ARG A 514 30.06 7.01 11.52
CA ARG A 514 29.45 6.56 10.26
C ARG A 514 28.74 5.23 10.47
N GLU A 515 27.60 5.09 9.80
CA GLU A 515 26.77 3.89 9.74
C GLU A 515 26.68 3.49 8.25
N THR A 516 27.38 2.42 7.87
CA THR A 516 27.21 1.77 6.56
C THR A 516 26.13 0.71 6.69
N VAL A 517 25.12 0.75 5.82
CA VAL A 517 23.98 -0.16 5.82
C VAL A 517 23.89 -0.85 4.48
N THR A 518 23.90 -2.18 4.47
CA THR A 518 23.88 -2.99 3.24
C THR A 518 22.68 -3.93 3.26
N TYR A 519 21.85 -3.86 2.22
CA TYR A 519 20.59 -4.60 2.10
C TYR A 519 20.76 -5.76 1.10
N ILE A 520 20.64 -6.99 1.59
CA ILE A 520 20.80 -8.21 0.79
C ILE A 520 19.87 -9.32 1.30
N SER A 521 19.01 -9.84 0.42
CA SER A 521 18.16 -11.02 0.70
C SER A 521 17.27 -10.94 1.96
N GLY A 522 16.84 -9.74 2.37
CA GLY A 522 16.07 -9.52 3.60
C GLY A 522 16.92 -9.25 4.85
N MET A 523 18.25 -9.34 4.73
CA MET A 523 19.20 -8.82 5.72
C MET A 523 19.44 -7.32 5.49
N ARG A 524 19.37 -6.53 6.57
CA ARG A 524 19.98 -5.20 6.71
C ARG A 524 21.20 -5.37 7.62
N LEU A 525 22.39 -5.50 7.02
CA LEU A 525 23.68 -5.42 7.72
C LEU A 525 23.96 -3.95 8.05
N CYS A 526 24.59 -3.70 9.19
CA CYS A 526 24.87 -2.37 9.72
C CYS A 526 26.29 -2.35 10.32
N GLU A 527 27.16 -1.46 9.85
CA GLU A 527 28.58 -1.42 10.20
C GLU A 527 29.02 -0.02 10.61
N TYR A 528 29.89 0.05 11.60
CA TYR A 528 30.22 1.30 12.29
C TYR A 528 31.69 1.68 12.19
N ASP A 529 31.97 2.94 11.88
CA ASP A 529 33.30 3.53 12.03
C ASP A 529 33.29 4.90 12.72
N TYR A 530 34.33 5.14 13.53
CA TYR A 530 34.71 6.49 14.00
C TYR A 530 35.99 6.89 13.28
N GLU A 531 35.94 7.96 12.50
CA GLU A 531 37.04 8.45 11.65
C GLU A 531 37.75 7.36 10.83
N GLY A 532 36.99 6.42 10.26
CA GLY A 532 37.49 5.34 9.42
C GLY A 532 37.97 4.10 10.17
N LYS A 533 38.03 4.14 11.51
CA LYS A 533 38.36 2.96 12.34
C LYS A 533 37.10 2.15 12.61
N PRO A 534 37.00 0.88 12.17
CA PRO A 534 35.87 0.02 12.46
C PRO A 534 35.66 -0.15 13.97
N GLN A 535 34.41 -0.15 14.42
CA GLN A 535 34.02 -0.43 15.81
C GLN A 535 33.32 -1.79 15.94
N GLY A 536 32.69 -2.25 14.87
CA GLY A 536 31.96 -3.51 14.78
C GLY A 536 30.72 -3.36 13.90
N SER A 537 29.81 -4.32 14.01
CA SER A 537 28.61 -4.42 13.18
C SER A 537 27.50 -5.19 13.89
N HIS A 538 26.29 -5.10 13.35
CA HIS A 538 25.18 -6.03 13.62
C HIS A 538 24.35 -6.20 12.35
N TYR A 539 23.55 -7.26 12.26
CA TYR A 539 22.55 -7.39 11.20
C TYR A 539 21.15 -7.60 11.75
N SER A 540 20.16 -7.31 10.91
CA SER A 540 18.75 -7.61 11.16
C SER A 540 18.14 -8.33 9.95
N LEU A 541 17.44 -9.44 10.20
CA LEU A 541 16.77 -10.26 9.18
C LEU A 541 15.27 -10.00 9.22
N SER A 542 14.73 -9.34 8.21
CA SER A 542 13.32 -8.94 8.13
C SER A 542 12.53 -9.85 7.18
N PHE A 543 11.51 -10.55 7.70
CA PHE A 543 10.74 -11.53 6.95
C PHE A 543 9.22 -11.34 7.12
N PRO A 544 8.42 -11.28 6.04
CA PRO A 544 6.97 -11.40 6.13
C PRO A 544 6.55 -12.84 6.46
N LEU A 545 5.41 -12.95 7.15
CA LEU A 545 4.78 -14.21 7.57
C LEU A 545 3.48 -14.47 6.76
N ALA A 546 2.45 -15.06 7.36
CA ALA A 546 1.26 -15.53 6.65
C ALA A 546 0.16 -14.46 6.53
N GLY A 547 -0.04 -13.67 7.58
CA GLY A 547 -0.99 -12.56 7.64
C GLY A 547 -0.31 -11.19 7.62
N HIS A 548 -0.87 -10.23 8.37
CA HIS A 548 -0.32 -8.88 8.54
C HIS A 548 0.83 -8.86 9.57
N SER A 549 1.73 -9.83 9.52
CA SER A 549 2.87 -9.97 10.44
C SER A 549 4.20 -10.04 9.70
N ALA A 550 5.23 -9.47 10.32
CA ALA A 550 6.62 -9.69 9.97
C ALA A 550 7.43 -10.02 11.22
N VAL A 551 8.60 -10.62 11.05
CA VAL A 551 9.59 -10.84 12.12
C VAL A 551 10.91 -10.20 11.75
N VAL A 552 11.56 -9.58 12.72
CA VAL A 552 12.90 -9.00 12.62
C VAL A 552 13.80 -9.73 13.62
N CYS A 553 14.82 -10.42 13.12
CA CYS A 553 15.78 -11.18 13.92
C CYS A 553 17.11 -10.42 13.95
N LEU A 554 17.58 -9.99 15.13
CA LEU A 554 18.83 -9.25 15.31
C LEU A 554 19.98 -10.20 15.67
N SER A 555 21.17 -10.00 15.09
CA SER A 555 22.34 -10.85 15.35
C SER A 555 22.95 -10.61 16.72
N GLU A 556 23.26 -9.35 17.02
CA GLU A 556 23.80 -8.87 18.29
C GLU A 556 23.56 -7.36 18.43
N ARG A 557 24.13 -6.75 19.48
CA ARG A 557 23.98 -5.33 19.83
C ARG A 557 25.08 -4.50 19.18
N GLU A 558 24.85 -3.19 19.00
CA GLU A 558 25.93 -2.23 18.77
C GLU A 558 27.06 -2.47 19.81
N PRO A 559 28.35 -2.50 19.42
CA PRO A 559 29.46 -2.85 20.31
C PRO A 559 29.53 -2.01 21.60
N GLU A 560 29.15 -0.75 21.53
CA GLU A 560 29.12 0.21 22.64
C GLU A 560 27.93 0.00 23.60
N LYS A 561 26.96 -0.86 23.24
CA LYS A 561 25.69 -1.09 23.95
C LYS A 561 25.52 -2.55 24.39
N LYS A 562 26.58 -3.37 24.38
CA LYS A 562 26.48 -4.82 24.64
C LYS A 562 25.88 -5.20 26.00
N GLU A 563 25.94 -4.34 27.01
CA GLU A 563 25.37 -4.62 28.35
C GLU A 563 23.84 -4.38 28.45
N ILE A 564 23.24 -3.57 27.57
CA ILE A 564 21.84 -3.13 27.72
C ILE A 564 20.88 -4.22 27.20
N PRO A 565 19.88 -4.69 27.98
CA PRO A 565 18.88 -5.66 27.53
C PRO A 565 18.20 -5.27 26.21
N LEU A 566 18.07 -6.25 25.32
CA LEU A 566 17.53 -6.11 23.97
C LEU A 566 16.91 -7.44 23.56
N SER A 567 15.63 -7.45 23.14
CA SER A 567 15.07 -8.65 22.49
C SER A 567 15.64 -8.80 21.08
N LEU A 568 16.30 -9.94 20.82
CA LEU A 568 16.85 -10.27 19.51
C LEU A 568 15.76 -10.69 18.51
N MET A 569 14.64 -11.23 18.99
CA MET A 569 13.49 -11.56 18.16
C MET A 569 12.40 -10.51 18.33
N ARG A 570 11.97 -9.88 17.24
CA ARG A 570 10.96 -8.82 17.24
C ARG A 570 9.84 -9.15 16.27
N TYR A 571 8.64 -9.39 16.76
CA TYR A 571 7.47 -9.71 15.96
C TYR A 571 6.63 -8.46 15.70
N ASN A 572 6.68 -7.97 14.47
CA ASN A 572 5.98 -6.79 14.01
C ASN A 572 4.52 -7.16 13.72
N CYS A 573 3.61 -6.77 14.61
CA CYS A 573 2.18 -6.93 14.44
C CYS A 573 1.61 -5.72 13.70
N LEU A 574 1.45 -5.85 12.38
CA LEU A 574 1.00 -4.76 11.52
C LEU A 574 -0.51 -4.54 11.62
N ASP A 575 -0.94 -3.31 11.31
CA ASP A 575 -2.34 -2.95 11.08
C ASP A 575 -2.80 -3.25 9.63
N ALA A 576 -4.03 -2.87 9.28
CA ALA A 576 -4.59 -3.06 7.94
C ALA A 576 -3.77 -2.32 6.84
N GLN A 577 -3.34 -1.10 7.12
CA GLN A 577 -2.51 -0.27 6.24
C GLN A 577 -1.13 -0.91 6.03
N GLY A 578 -0.68 -1.71 7.01
CA GLY A 578 0.60 -2.41 7.03
C GLY A 578 1.63 -1.73 7.94
N SER A 579 1.22 -0.79 8.79
CA SER A 579 2.10 -0.05 9.69
C SER A 579 2.43 -0.87 10.94
N VAL A 580 3.66 -0.75 11.44
CA VAL A 580 4.14 -1.49 12.63
C VAL A 580 3.54 -0.90 13.91
N ALA A 581 2.33 -1.32 14.25
CA ALA A 581 1.56 -0.84 15.40
C ALA A 581 2.09 -1.39 16.74
N LEU A 582 2.61 -2.63 16.74
CA LEU A 582 3.32 -3.25 17.86
C LEU A 582 4.57 -4.00 17.39
N GLU A 583 5.59 -4.03 18.25
CA GLU A 583 6.68 -5.00 18.21
C GLU A 583 6.65 -5.86 19.48
N LEU A 584 6.68 -7.19 19.34
CA LEU A 584 6.67 -8.13 20.47
C LEU A 584 7.97 -8.93 20.57
N SER A 585 8.38 -9.31 21.78
CA SER A 585 9.61 -10.07 22.04
C SER A 585 9.49 -11.57 21.76
N ALA A 586 10.59 -12.31 21.93
CA ALA A 586 10.59 -13.78 21.92
C ALA A 586 9.64 -14.42 22.95
N GLU A 587 9.35 -13.69 24.03
CA GLU A 587 8.45 -14.06 25.13
C GLU A 587 7.01 -13.51 24.93
N GLY A 588 6.77 -12.76 23.84
CA GLY A 588 5.49 -12.10 23.56
C GLY A 588 5.28 -10.75 24.26
N ASP A 589 6.30 -10.18 24.89
CA ASP A 589 6.23 -8.88 25.57
C ASP A 589 6.29 -7.70 24.62
N ILE A 590 5.48 -6.68 24.88
CA ILE A 590 5.46 -5.45 24.09
C ILE A 590 6.80 -4.74 24.25
N ILE A 591 7.55 -4.64 23.15
CA ILE A 591 8.79 -3.88 23.06
C ILE A 591 8.45 -2.42 22.76
N THR A 592 7.69 -2.19 21.68
CA THR A 592 7.23 -0.85 21.27
C THR A 592 5.76 -0.86 20.84
N GLN A 593 5.11 0.28 20.99
CA GLN A 593 3.80 0.62 20.42
C GLN A 593 3.95 1.90 19.60
N GLU A 594 3.35 1.97 18.42
CA GLU A 594 3.34 3.18 17.60
C GLU A 594 1.99 3.38 16.92
N GLU A 595 1.44 4.59 17.02
CA GLU A 595 0.23 5.02 16.33
C GLU A 595 0.58 6.21 15.42
N TYR A 596 -0.12 6.31 14.29
CA TYR A 596 0.20 7.25 13.22
C TYR A 596 -1.00 8.15 12.92
N TYR A 597 -0.73 9.42 12.65
CA TYR A 597 -1.63 10.26 11.88
C TYR A 597 -1.85 9.64 10.48
N PRO A 598 -3.01 9.86 9.83
CA PRO A 598 -3.35 9.21 8.56
C PRO A 598 -2.26 9.24 7.49
N PHE A 599 -1.57 10.37 7.32
CA PHE A 599 -0.50 10.54 6.34
C PHE A 599 0.90 10.09 6.83
N GLY A 600 0.97 9.16 7.80
CA GLY A 600 2.18 8.43 8.18
C GLY A 600 3.18 9.14 9.10
N GLY A 601 2.82 10.31 9.64
CA GLY A 601 3.54 10.91 10.77
C GLY A 601 3.14 10.20 12.07
N THR A 602 4.10 9.93 12.96
CA THR A 602 3.84 9.32 14.28
C THR A 602 3.03 10.26 15.19
N SER A 603 1.92 9.79 15.77
CA SER A 603 1.13 10.50 16.80
C SER A 603 1.44 10.03 18.22
N LEU A 604 1.79 8.75 18.37
CA LEU A 604 2.22 8.12 19.62
C LEU A 604 3.37 7.16 19.31
N PHE A 605 4.45 7.20 20.10
CA PHE A 605 5.49 6.17 20.08
C PHE A 605 5.96 5.89 21.50
N SER A 606 5.67 4.67 21.98
CA SER A 606 6.05 4.20 23.31
C SER A 606 7.01 3.02 23.18
N SER A 607 7.92 2.88 24.15
CA SER A 607 8.86 1.77 24.24
C SER A 607 9.10 1.40 25.69
N ARG A 608 9.39 0.12 25.96
CA ARG A 608 9.85 -0.32 27.30
C ARG A 608 11.29 0.12 27.63
N SER A 609 12.08 0.50 26.62
CA SER A 609 13.44 1.06 26.79
C SER A 609 13.82 1.99 25.63
N GLU A 610 14.68 2.99 25.87
CA GLU A 610 15.19 3.85 24.78
C GLU A 610 16.03 3.06 23.78
N SER A 611 16.88 2.15 24.28
CA SER A 611 17.72 1.26 23.47
C SER A 611 16.92 0.40 22.51
N GLU A 612 15.80 -0.20 22.93
CA GLU A 612 14.96 -0.98 22.01
C GLU A 612 14.18 -0.13 21.01
N ALA A 613 14.04 1.18 21.23
CA ALA A 613 13.39 2.10 20.31
C ALA A 613 14.29 2.46 19.11
N GLU A 614 15.62 2.45 19.29
CA GLU A 614 16.62 2.73 18.25
C GLU A 614 16.61 1.68 17.12
N TYR A 615 16.35 0.41 17.45
CA TYR A 615 16.32 -0.70 16.48
C TYR A 615 15.00 -0.78 15.69
N LYS A 616 14.02 0.10 15.94
CA LYS A 616 12.78 0.16 15.16
C LYS A 616 12.96 0.97 13.87
N TYR A 617 13.50 0.30 12.86
CA TYR A 617 13.72 0.85 11.51
C TYR A 617 12.42 0.96 10.70
N HIS A 618 11.63 -0.11 10.65
CA HIS A 618 10.36 -0.17 9.91
C HIS A 618 9.19 0.38 10.73
N ARG A 619 8.37 1.27 10.15
CA ARG A 619 7.28 1.97 10.86
C ARG A 619 5.98 2.03 10.04
N TYR A 620 5.57 3.22 9.58
CA TYR A 620 4.38 3.39 8.74
C TYR A 620 4.48 2.57 7.43
N SER A 621 3.41 1.88 7.05
CA SER A 621 3.36 0.97 5.88
C SER A 621 4.51 -0.06 5.81
N ASN A 622 5.09 -0.41 6.96
CA ASN A 622 6.30 -1.25 7.11
C ASN A 622 7.48 -0.79 6.24
N LYS A 623 7.67 0.54 6.10
CA LYS A 623 8.81 1.15 5.40
C LYS A 623 9.88 1.63 6.36
N GLU A 624 11.16 1.59 5.96
CA GLU A 624 12.26 2.18 6.74
C GLU A 624 12.15 3.70 6.68
N ARG A 625 12.28 4.35 7.85
CA ARG A 625 12.39 5.81 7.96
C ARG A 625 13.85 6.21 8.09
N ASP A 626 14.35 7.04 7.17
CA ASP A 626 15.73 7.50 7.20
C ASP A 626 15.93 8.56 8.29
N ASN A 627 17.00 8.41 9.08
CA ASN A 627 17.17 9.15 10.33
C ASN A 627 17.74 10.57 10.13
N LEU A 628 18.37 10.91 8.99
CA LEU A 628 18.75 12.31 8.68
C LEU A 628 17.60 13.06 8.01
N THR A 629 16.97 12.45 7.00
CA THR A 629 15.99 13.12 6.14
C THR A 629 14.57 13.11 6.75
N GLY A 630 14.27 12.12 7.59
CA GLY A 630 12.93 11.81 8.09
C GLY A 630 12.01 11.13 7.08
N LEU A 631 12.46 10.97 5.82
CA LEU A 631 11.69 10.39 4.72
C LEU A 631 11.45 8.89 4.94
N TYR A 632 10.37 8.39 4.37
CA TYR A 632 10.18 6.95 4.20
C TYR A 632 10.66 6.50 2.81
N ASP A 633 11.47 5.45 2.79
CA ASP A 633 11.89 4.75 1.57
C ASP A 633 10.82 3.73 1.16
N TYR A 634 10.16 3.96 0.02
CA TYR A 634 9.19 3.01 -0.53
C TYR A 634 9.79 2.07 -1.59
N GLY A 635 11.02 2.34 -2.06
CA GLY A 635 11.65 1.69 -3.21
C GLY A 635 11.86 2.67 -4.37
N PHE A 636 10.80 2.99 -5.12
CA PHE A 636 10.88 3.83 -6.32
C PHE A 636 10.71 5.34 -6.05
N ARG A 637 10.08 5.70 -4.93
CA ARG A 637 9.92 7.09 -4.47
C ARG A 637 10.20 7.19 -2.97
N TYR A 638 10.55 8.41 -2.55
CA TYR A 638 10.66 8.77 -1.13
C TYR A 638 9.44 9.61 -0.72
N TYR A 639 8.88 9.30 0.45
CA TYR A 639 7.66 9.92 0.96
C TYR A 639 7.95 10.86 2.14
N ALA A 640 7.35 12.05 2.12
CA ALA A 640 7.49 13.07 3.16
C ALA A 640 6.19 13.20 3.99
N PRO A 641 6.08 12.52 5.15
CA PRO A 641 4.86 12.54 5.97
C PRO A 641 4.47 13.93 6.53
N TRP A 642 5.41 14.87 6.61
CA TRP A 642 5.13 16.28 6.98
C TRP A 642 4.66 17.15 5.79
N LEU A 643 4.73 16.63 4.56
CA LEU A 643 4.16 17.26 3.37
C LEU A 643 2.88 16.54 2.89
N CYS A 644 2.59 15.35 3.43
CA CYS A 644 1.51 14.46 2.98
C CYS A 644 1.62 14.02 1.51
N ARG A 645 2.83 14.06 0.92
CA ARG A 645 3.09 13.80 -0.51
C ARG A 645 4.47 13.18 -0.77
N TRP A 646 4.66 12.68 -1.99
CA TRP A 646 5.96 12.26 -2.51
C TRP A 646 6.89 13.46 -2.76
N ILE A 647 8.21 13.27 -2.64
CA ILE A 647 9.22 14.31 -2.98
C ILE A 647 9.66 14.29 -4.46
N SER A 648 8.95 13.53 -5.28
CA SER A 648 9.25 13.23 -6.68
C SER A 648 7.96 12.84 -7.40
N PRO A 649 7.79 13.19 -8.69
CA PRO A 649 6.65 12.74 -9.47
C PRO A 649 6.69 11.22 -9.63
N ASP A 650 5.54 10.64 -10.00
CA ASP A 650 5.41 9.21 -10.28
C ASP A 650 6.26 8.76 -11.48
N PRO A 651 7.13 7.75 -11.35
CA PRO A 651 7.85 7.16 -12.48
C PRO A 651 6.95 6.52 -13.56
N LEU A 652 5.69 6.19 -13.23
CA LEU A 652 4.68 5.73 -14.19
C LEU A 652 3.85 6.89 -14.78
N GLY A 653 4.15 8.14 -14.42
CA GLY A 653 3.42 9.33 -14.87
C GLY A 653 1.98 9.33 -14.37
N ILE A 654 1.02 9.62 -15.26
CA ILE A 654 -0.41 9.77 -14.92
C ILE A 654 -1.14 8.46 -14.58
N ALA A 655 -0.42 7.36 -14.29
CA ALA A 655 -1.00 6.02 -14.16
C ALA A 655 -1.84 5.81 -12.88
N ASP A 656 -1.47 6.49 -11.78
CA ASP A 656 -2.22 6.51 -10.50
C ASP A 656 -3.01 7.84 -10.32
N GLY A 657 -3.28 8.55 -11.43
CA GLY A 657 -3.96 9.85 -11.47
C GLY A 657 -3.09 10.99 -12.02
N MET A 658 -3.69 12.16 -12.27
CA MET A 658 -3.01 13.29 -12.95
C MET A 658 -2.10 14.15 -12.06
N ASN A 659 -2.17 13.96 -10.74
CA ASN A 659 -1.31 14.66 -9.78
C ASN A 659 -0.16 13.71 -9.38
N ALA A 660 1.01 13.89 -9.99
CA ALA A 660 2.12 12.96 -9.87
C ALA A 660 2.74 12.87 -8.46
N TYR A 661 2.35 13.78 -7.55
CA TYR A 661 2.83 13.86 -6.17
C TYR A 661 1.81 13.32 -5.14
N CYS A 662 0.58 13.01 -5.55
CA CYS A 662 -0.51 12.60 -4.67
C CYS A 662 -0.19 11.30 -3.91
N MET A 663 -0.49 11.27 -2.61
CA MET A 663 -0.32 10.09 -1.77
C MET A 663 -1.63 9.31 -1.72
N VAL A 664 -1.70 8.19 -2.45
CA VAL A 664 -2.80 7.22 -2.47
C VAL A 664 -4.20 7.86 -2.55
N HIS A 665 -4.38 8.71 -3.56
CA HIS A 665 -5.61 9.47 -3.82
C HIS A 665 -6.10 10.35 -2.64
N ASN A 666 -5.20 10.76 -1.73
CA ASN A 666 -5.51 11.45 -0.47
C ASN A 666 -6.39 10.64 0.51
N ASN A 667 -6.37 9.32 0.44
CA ASN A 667 -7.14 8.44 1.33
C ASN A 667 -6.24 7.33 1.93
N PRO A 668 -5.24 7.70 2.76
CA PRO A 668 -4.28 6.76 3.34
C PRO A 668 -4.85 5.86 4.45
N ALA A 669 -6.10 6.10 4.87
CA ALA A 669 -6.80 5.18 5.76
C ALA A 669 -7.36 3.95 4.99
N THR A 670 -7.70 4.10 3.70
CA THR A 670 -8.30 3.03 2.89
C THR A 670 -7.32 2.37 1.92
N TYR A 671 -6.33 3.14 1.45
CA TYR A 671 -5.36 2.72 0.45
C TYR A 671 -3.93 2.79 0.98
N ARG A 672 -3.07 1.94 0.41
CA ARG A 672 -1.61 1.97 0.63
C ARG A 672 -0.87 1.91 -0.70
N ASP A 673 0.41 2.27 -0.69
CA ASP A 673 1.33 1.99 -1.79
C ASP A 673 2.47 1.13 -1.23
N THR A 674 2.83 0.05 -1.91
CA THR A 674 3.88 -0.89 -1.45
C THR A 674 5.23 -0.65 -2.13
N ALA A 675 5.32 0.22 -3.13
CA ALA A 675 6.52 0.43 -3.96
C ALA A 675 6.87 1.93 -4.20
N GLY A 676 5.90 2.83 -4.01
CA GLY A 676 6.00 4.21 -4.46
C GLY A 676 5.73 4.33 -5.96
N LEU A 677 4.69 3.64 -6.45
CA LEU A 677 4.28 3.58 -7.87
C LEU A 677 2.77 3.56 -8.11
N MET A 678 1.97 2.93 -7.22
CA MET A 678 0.52 2.79 -7.40
C MET A 678 -0.20 2.54 -6.07
N SER A 679 -1.36 3.18 -5.92
CA SER A 679 -2.32 2.90 -4.87
C SER A 679 -2.90 1.46 -4.93
N GLN A 680 -3.25 0.93 -3.77
CA GLN A 680 -3.84 -0.40 -3.59
C GLN A 680 -4.90 -0.37 -2.50
N THR A 681 -6.09 -0.93 -2.78
CA THR A 681 -7.11 -1.18 -1.77
C THR A 681 -6.58 -2.14 -0.70
N ILE A 682 -6.88 -1.87 0.57
CA ILE A 682 -6.56 -2.81 1.66
C ILE A 682 -7.58 -3.96 1.65
N GLU A 683 -7.37 -4.92 0.76
CA GLU A 683 -8.12 -6.18 0.70
C GLU A 683 -7.32 -7.34 1.29
N MET A 684 -8.01 -8.22 2.02
CA MET A 684 -7.47 -9.52 2.39
C MET A 684 -7.68 -10.51 1.24
N GLN A 685 -6.63 -10.72 0.43
CA GLN A 685 -6.58 -11.78 -0.58
C GLN A 685 -5.39 -12.71 -0.33
N GLU A 686 -5.34 -13.81 -1.09
CA GLU A 686 -4.15 -14.68 -1.14
C GLU A 686 -2.93 -13.86 -1.57
N SER A 687 -1.85 -13.92 -0.79
CA SER A 687 -0.63 -13.15 -1.02
C SER A 687 0.13 -13.68 -2.24
N GLY A 688 -0.31 -13.23 -3.42
CA GLY A 688 0.36 -13.49 -4.69
C GLY A 688 1.85 -13.15 -4.59
N ALA A 689 2.69 -14.00 -5.18
CA ALA A 689 4.14 -13.79 -5.17
C ALA A 689 4.51 -12.39 -5.71
N PRO A 690 5.69 -11.82 -5.38
CA PRO A 690 6.11 -10.45 -5.76
C PRO A 690 6.29 -10.14 -7.27
N PHE A 691 5.65 -10.93 -8.12
CA PHE A 691 5.69 -10.93 -9.58
C PHE A 691 5.13 -9.62 -10.18
N GLU A 692 4.07 -9.06 -9.60
CA GLU A 692 3.51 -7.76 -10.02
C GLU A 692 4.55 -6.64 -9.85
N TYR A 693 5.17 -6.51 -8.68
CA TYR A 693 6.18 -5.48 -8.42
C TYR A 693 7.42 -5.64 -9.30
N ARG A 694 7.89 -6.87 -9.53
CA ARG A 694 9.04 -7.11 -10.44
C ARG A 694 8.71 -6.78 -11.90
N ARG A 695 7.42 -6.85 -12.30
CA ARG A 695 6.90 -6.46 -13.61
C ARG A 695 6.64 -4.95 -13.75
N MET A 696 6.35 -4.26 -12.64
CA MET A 696 6.29 -2.79 -12.60
C MET A 696 7.69 -2.18 -12.57
N ALA A 697 8.62 -2.76 -11.80
CA ALA A 697 10.05 -2.43 -11.82
C ALA A 697 10.63 -2.49 -13.25
N SER A 698 10.22 -3.50 -14.03
CA SER A 698 10.60 -3.64 -15.44
C SER A 698 9.83 -2.72 -16.40
N GLN A 699 9.06 -1.74 -15.92
CA GLN A 699 8.55 -0.61 -16.70
C GLN A 699 9.23 0.71 -16.32
N VAL A 700 9.80 0.79 -15.10
CA VAL A 700 10.54 1.96 -14.62
C VAL A 700 12.03 1.89 -15.02
N TYR A 701 12.66 0.71 -14.87
CA TYR A 701 14.09 0.50 -15.17
C TYR A 701 14.38 -0.52 -16.28
N ARG A 702 13.33 -0.97 -16.98
CA ARG A 702 13.50 -1.33 -18.40
C ARG A 702 12.67 -0.38 -19.24
N THR A 703 13.33 0.21 -20.21
CA THR A 703 12.69 0.70 -21.43
C THR A 703 12.40 -0.43 -22.42
N SER A 704 12.94 -1.63 -22.19
CA SER A 704 12.79 -2.86 -22.98
C SER A 704 11.57 -3.72 -22.63
N SER A 705 10.39 -3.08 -22.55
CA SER A 705 9.13 -3.73 -22.95
C SER A 705 8.14 -2.69 -23.46
N ALA A 706 8.05 -2.55 -24.78
CA ALA A 706 7.10 -1.67 -25.44
C ALA A 706 5.65 -1.95 -25.02
N LEU A 707 4.79 -0.94 -25.12
CA LEU A 707 3.37 -1.01 -24.76
C LEU A 707 2.60 -1.99 -25.67
N ARG A 708 2.60 -3.30 -25.34
CA ARG A 708 1.65 -4.28 -25.90
C ARG A 708 0.21 -4.14 -25.35
N GLN A 709 -0.02 -3.09 -24.57
CA GLN A 709 -1.34 -2.57 -24.21
C GLN A 709 -1.23 -1.05 -24.30
N SER A 710 -2.01 -0.42 -25.18
CA SER A 710 -2.08 1.04 -25.25
C SER A 710 -2.58 1.62 -23.93
N VAL A 711 -2.43 2.92 -23.69
CA VAL A 711 -3.07 3.57 -22.52
C VAL A 711 -4.59 3.39 -22.58
N GLY A 712 -5.18 3.35 -23.78
CA GLY A 712 -6.57 2.96 -24.00
C GLY A 712 -6.88 1.52 -23.58
N ASP A 713 -5.94 0.58 -23.70
CA ASP A 713 -6.09 -0.80 -23.22
C ASP A 713 -5.83 -0.94 -21.72
N ARG A 714 -5.02 -0.06 -21.11
CA ARG A 714 -4.96 0.08 -19.65
C ARG A 714 -6.28 0.63 -19.10
N LEU A 715 -6.86 1.64 -19.73
CA LEU A 715 -8.22 2.12 -19.40
C LEU A 715 -9.30 1.04 -19.63
N ARG A 716 -9.24 0.29 -20.75
CA ARG A 716 -10.16 -0.84 -21.00
C ARG A 716 -9.92 -2.05 -20.07
N SER A 717 -8.73 -2.22 -19.48
CA SER A 717 -8.45 -3.33 -18.56
C SER A 717 -8.69 -2.95 -17.09
N ALA A 718 -8.44 -1.71 -16.67
CA ALA A 718 -8.98 -1.14 -15.44
C ALA A 718 -10.53 -1.18 -15.46
N GLY A 719 -11.14 -0.79 -16.58
CA GLY A 719 -12.58 -0.97 -16.83
C GLY A 719 -13.05 -2.43 -16.79
N ARG A 720 -12.18 -3.42 -17.09
CA ARG A 720 -12.50 -4.86 -16.95
C ARG A 720 -12.31 -5.39 -15.53
N LEU A 721 -11.42 -4.80 -14.73
CA LEU A 721 -11.34 -5.09 -13.30
C LEU A 721 -12.59 -4.55 -12.58
N LEU A 722 -12.99 -3.31 -12.88
CA LEU A 722 -14.21 -2.69 -12.34
C LEU A 722 -15.53 -3.30 -12.87
N THR A 723 -15.53 -4.03 -13.99
CA THR A 723 -16.73 -4.71 -14.53
C THR A 723 -16.82 -6.21 -14.26
N ARG A 724 -15.88 -6.81 -13.49
CA ARG A 724 -16.05 -8.19 -13.01
C ARG A 724 -17.32 -8.43 -12.17
N PRO A 725 -17.78 -7.48 -11.32
CA PRO A 725 -19.13 -7.57 -10.72
C PRO A 725 -20.23 -7.50 -11.78
N LEU A 726 -20.09 -6.58 -12.75
CA LEU A 726 -21.11 -6.32 -13.77
C LEU A 726 -21.32 -7.47 -14.76
N VAL A 727 -20.31 -8.26 -15.13
CA VAL A 727 -20.53 -9.44 -15.99
C VAL A 727 -21.33 -10.54 -15.27
N SER A 728 -21.18 -10.66 -13.95
CA SER A 728 -22.07 -11.52 -13.13
C SER A 728 -23.49 -10.98 -13.12
N VAL A 729 -23.65 -9.68 -12.80
CA VAL A 729 -24.96 -9.00 -12.72
C VAL A 729 -25.69 -8.97 -14.07
N ILE A 730 -25.00 -8.75 -15.20
CA ILE A 730 -25.60 -8.76 -16.55
C ILE A 730 -26.06 -10.17 -16.94
N ASN A 731 -25.32 -11.22 -16.60
CA ASN A 731 -25.78 -12.59 -16.81
C ASN A 731 -26.97 -12.94 -15.87
N GLY A 732 -26.97 -12.44 -14.64
CA GLY A 732 -28.10 -12.51 -13.71
C GLY A 732 -29.35 -11.82 -14.25
N ILE A 733 -29.24 -10.56 -14.70
CA ILE A 733 -30.32 -9.78 -15.31
C ILE A 733 -30.79 -10.40 -16.64
N ALA A 734 -29.89 -10.97 -17.45
CA ALA A 734 -30.28 -11.74 -18.64
C ALA A 734 -30.96 -13.09 -18.27
N GLY A 735 -30.70 -13.64 -17.08
CA GLY A 735 -31.44 -14.75 -16.49
C GLY A 735 -32.84 -14.33 -16.04
N ILE A 736 -32.93 -13.28 -15.22
CA ILE A 736 -34.18 -12.68 -14.72
C ILE A 736 -35.06 -12.24 -15.89
N GLY A 737 -34.51 -11.55 -16.89
CA GLY A 737 -35.20 -11.16 -18.12
C GLY A 737 -35.60 -12.33 -19.03
N ARG A 738 -35.10 -13.56 -18.80
CA ARG A 738 -35.62 -14.79 -19.43
C ARG A 738 -36.71 -15.44 -18.55
N ALA A 739 -36.54 -15.44 -17.23
CA ALA A 739 -37.56 -15.88 -16.28
C ALA A 739 -38.85 -15.03 -16.39
N ILE A 740 -38.75 -13.70 -16.40
CA ILE A 740 -39.87 -12.76 -16.57
C ILE A 740 -40.55 -12.97 -17.92
N ARG A 741 -39.82 -13.23 -19.02
CA ARG A 741 -40.44 -13.56 -20.31
C ARG A 741 -41.16 -14.91 -20.29
N GLY A 742 -40.63 -15.92 -19.60
CA GLY A 742 -41.31 -17.20 -19.36
C GLY A 742 -42.59 -17.05 -18.51
N ILE A 743 -42.53 -16.23 -17.46
CA ILE A 743 -43.67 -15.93 -16.58
C ILE A 743 -44.73 -15.12 -17.34
N ALA A 744 -44.36 -14.04 -18.04
CA ALA A 744 -45.26 -13.24 -18.86
C ALA A 744 -45.86 -14.01 -20.05
N GLY A 745 -45.16 -15.03 -20.57
CA GLY A 745 -45.70 -16.00 -21.52
C GLY A 745 -46.76 -16.89 -20.89
N ARG A 746 -46.46 -17.50 -19.73
CA ARG A 746 -47.42 -18.33 -18.97
C ARG A 746 -48.65 -17.53 -18.50
N ILE A 747 -48.47 -16.28 -18.07
CA ILE A 747 -49.56 -15.37 -17.70
C ILE A 747 -50.43 -15.05 -18.93
N ARG A 748 -49.85 -14.79 -20.11
CA ARG A 748 -50.65 -14.65 -21.35
C ARG A 748 -51.43 -15.92 -21.69
N SER A 749 -50.80 -17.09 -21.58
CA SER A 749 -51.47 -18.39 -21.79
C SER A 749 -52.57 -18.69 -20.75
N ALA A 750 -52.47 -18.14 -19.54
CA ALA A 750 -53.51 -18.25 -18.51
C ALA A 750 -54.66 -17.24 -18.75
N LEU A 751 -54.34 -15.99 -19.11
CA LEU A 751 -55.34 -14.95 -19.42
C LEU A 751 -56.16 -15.31 -20.67
N GLN A 752 -55.55 -15.93 -21.68
CA GLN A 752 -56.27 -16.50 -22.83
C GLN A 752 -57.19 -17.67 -22.47
N ARG A 753 -57.02 -18.30 -21.30
CA ARG A 753 -57.92 -19.34 -20.76
C ARG A 753 -58.97 -18.79 -19.80
N PHE A 754 -58.87 -17.52 -19.38
CA PHE A 754 -59.83 -16.86 -18.50
C PHE A 754 -60.76 -15.86 -19.21
N ARG A 755 -60.42 -15.38 -20.42
CA ARG A 755 -61.34 -14.61 -21.26
C ARG A 755 -62.27 -15.53 -22.05
N GLY A 756 -63.22 -16.13 -21.32
CA GLY A 756 -64.23 -17.06 -21.83
C GLY A 756 -65.59 -16.93 -21.13
N ALA A 757 -65.95 -15.72 -20.68
CA ALA A 757 -67.23 -15.37 -20.08
C ALA A 757 -67.61 -13.92 -20.42
N GLU A 758 -68.91 -13.66 -20.45
CA GLU A 758 -69.62 -12.62 -21.21
C GLU A 758 -69.53 -11.17 -20.67
N SER A 759 -69.64 -10.21 -21.62
CA SER A 759 -70.32 -8.88 -21.53
C SER A 759 -70.11 -7.90 -20.36
N GLY A 760 -69.89 -6.61 -20.67
CA GLY A 760 -70.38 -5.51 -19.82
C GLY A 760 -69.65 -4.15 -19.78
N VAL A 761 -69.73 -3.35 -20.86
CA VAL A 761 -69.76 -1.86 -20.86
C VAL A 761 -68.67 -1.06 -20.10
N ASP A 762 -67.69 -0.57 -20.88
CA ASP A 762 -67.15 0.81 -20.97
C ASP A 762 -66.48 1.59 -19.80
N GLU A 763 -65.74 2.63 -20.25
CA GLU A 763 -65.03 3.71 -19.53
C GLU A 763 -63.80 3.34 -18.65
N MET A 764 -62.62 3.97 -18.82
CA MET A 764 -62.19 5.00 -19.78
C MET A 764 -60.67 4.90 -20.04
N GLU A 765 -60.23 5.12 -21.29
CA GLU A 765 -58.81 5.09 -21.68
C GLU A 765 -58.09 6.43 -21.48
N MET A 766 -56.76 6.38 -21.33
CA MET A 766 -55.83 7.37 -21.88
C MET A 766 -54.46 6.70 -22.12
N GLN A 767 -54.17 6.30 -23.35
CA GLN A 767 -52.83 5.84 -23.75
C GLN A 767 -52.00 7.01 -24.28
N LEU A 768 -50.70 7.01 -23.95
CA LEU A 768 -49.71 7.58 -24.86
C LEU A 768 -49.50 6.61 -26.03
N LEU A 769 -49.46 7.15 -27.25
CA LEU A 769 -48.80 6.52 -28.38
C LEU A 769 -48.06 7.57 -29.23
N LEU A 770 -46.96 7.13 -29.84
CA LEU A 770 -46.10 7.93 -30.71
C LEU A 770 -46.07 7.32 -32.12
N ALA A 771 -45.61 8.15 -33.07
CA ALA A 771 -45.02 7.81 -34.37
C ALA A 771 -45.95 7.66 -35.60
N GLU A 772 -45.29 7.86 -36.76
CA GLU A 772 -45.70 7.50 -38.13
C GLU A 772 -46.87 8.29 -38.76
N GLU A 773 -46.83 8.73 -40.04
CA GLU A 773 -45.71 8.77 -41.01
C GLU A 773 -45.97 9.76 -42.19
N THR A 774 -44.95 10.00 -43.03
CA THR A 774 -44.98 10.52 -44.43
C THR A 774 -45.47 11.96 -44.75
N SER A 775 -44.58 12.74 -45.37
CA SER A 775 -44.63 13.15 -46.82
C SER A 775 -44.12 14.58 -47.11
N GLY A 776 -43.61 14.82 -48.34
CA GLY A 776 -43.62 16.18 -48.94
C GLY A 776 -42.29 16.95 -49.15
N PHE A 777 -41.69 16.80 -50.35
CA PHE A 777 -41.18 17.86 -51.24
C PHE A 777 -40.33 19.08 -50.74
N SER A 778 -39.07 19.11 -51.18
CA SER A 778 -38.34 20.18 -51.94
C SER A 778 -38.23 21.65 -51.46
N GLY A 779 -37.04 22.24 -51.66
CA GLY A 779 -36.71 23.68 -51.57
C GLY A 779 -35.69 23.94 -50.43
N GLU A 780 -34.40 24.20 -50.65
CA GLU A 780 -33.67 25.25 -51.39
C GLU A 780 -33.76 26.70 -50.84
N THR A 781 -32.62 27.39 -50.93
CA THR A 781 -32.34 28.83 -50.71
C THR A 781 -32.39 29.45 -49.29
N GLU A 782 -31.17 29.59 -48.73
CA GLU A 782 -30.50 30.87 -48.37
C GLU A 782 -30.95 31.83 -47.22
N ASN A 783 -29.92 32.52 -46.71
CA ASN A 783 -29.87 33.87 -46.10
C ASN A 783 -30.28 34.12 -44.62
N SER A 784 -29.22 34.20 -43.80
CA SER A 784 -29.03 35.03 -42.60
C SER A 784 -29.32 36.53 -42.80
N PRO A 785 -29.12 37.41 -41.79
CA PRO A 785 -29.59 37.39 -40.39
C PRO A 785 -30.22 38.75 -39.96
N CYS A 786 -30.87 38.82 -38.79
CA CYS A 786 -31.15 40.12 -38.14
C CYS A 786 -30.95 40.11 -36.61
N ARG A 787 -30.24 41.12 -36.10
CA ARG A 787 -30.23 41.54 -34.69
C ARG A 787 -31.26 42.66 -34.49
N VAL A 788 -31.93 42.69 -33.33
CA VAL A 788 -32.54 43.89 -32.75
C VAL A 788 -32.19 43.92 -31.25
N ASN A 789 -31.97 45.11 -30.70
CA ASN A 789 -31.65 45.40 -29.30
C ASN A 789 -32.55 46.55 -28.80
N LEU A 790 -32.47 46.85 -27.48
CA LEU A 790 -33.17 47.95 -26.77
C LEU A 790 -34.65 47.63 -26.41
N THR A 791 -35.23 48.09 -25.29
CA THR A 791 -34.76 49.06 -24.26
C THR A 791 -35.30 48.74 -22.84
N GLU A 792 -34.97 49.56 -21.83
CA GLU A 792 -35.10 49.34 -20.37
C GLU A 792 -36.39 49.90 -19.71
N SER A 793 -36.43 49.85 -18.35
CA SER A 793 -37.25 50.56 -17.33
C SER A 793 -38.23 49.67 -16.51
N THR A 794 -38.50 49.90 -15.21
CA THR A 794 -38.21 51.06 -14.31
C THR A 794 -37.95 50.64 -12.83
N LEU A 795 -37.45 51.56 -11.98
CA LEU A 795 -37.11 51.37 -10.54
C LEU A 795 -38.23 51.73 -9.52
N THR A 796 -38.07 51.30 -8.25
CA THR A 796 -38.21 52.08 -6.98
C THR A 796 -37.86 51.19 -5.75
N SER A 797 -37.32 51.62 -4.59
CA SER A 797 -36.49 52.78 -4.16
C SER A 797 -36.06 52.65 -2.67
N TYR A 798 -34.93 53.26 -2.24
CA TYR A 798 -34.38 53.30 -0.86
C TYR A 798 -35.03 54.41 0.04
N PRO A 799 -34.65 54.61 1.33
CA PRO A 799 -33.38 55.22 1.82
C PRO A 799 -32.66 54.36 2.91
N GLU A 800 -31.39 54.50 3.37
CA GLU A 800 -30.41 55.62 3.59
C GLU A 800 -30.80 56.57 4.77
N ASP A 801 -29.91 57.16 5.60
CA ASP A 801 -28.42 57.17 5.78
C ASP A 801 -28.11 57.41 7.32
N MET A 802 -26.95 57.73 7.93
CA MET A 802 -25.59 58.18 7.53
C MET A 802 -24.54 57.98 8.68
N GLY A 803 -23.27 57.65 8.35
CA GLY A 803 -22.05 57.95 9.16
C GLY A 803 -21.71 57.12 10.42
N ALA A 804 -20.48 57.14 10.97
CA ALA A 804 -19.19 57.68 10.48
C ALA A 804 -17.97 57.13 11.28
N ASP A 805 -16.76 57.33 10.72
CA ASP A 805 -15.40 57.34 11.32
C ASP A 805 -14.71 56.06 11.88
N ASN A 806 -13.38 56.10 11.74
CA ASN A 806 -12.31 55.17 12.14
C ASN A 806 -11.07 56.08 12.37
N PRO A 807 -10.21 55.94 13.40
CA PRO A 807 -9.21 54.84 13.45
C PRO A 807 -8.69 54.45 14.87
N ALA A 808 -7.67 53.56 14.88
CA ALA A 808 -6.68 53.32 15.94
C ALA A 808 -7.20 52.69 17.27
N VAL A 809 -6.77 51.50 17.71
CA VAL A 809 -5.41 50.99 18.07
C VAL A 809 -5.01 51.29 19.53
N GLU A 810 -4.56 50.23 20.21
CA GLU A 810 -3.73 50.17 21.45
C GLU A 810 -4.40 49.96 22.84
N TRP A 811 -3.65 49.30 23.74
CA TRP A 811 -3.85 49.02 25.18
C TRP A 811 -4.94 48.02 25.66
N ASP A 812 -4.52 46.77 25.82
CA ASP A 812 -4.76 45.99 27.05
C ASP A 812 -3.91 46.59 28.20
N PRO A 813 -4.39 46.67 29.46
CA PRO A 813 -3.84 45.73 30.45
C PRO A 813 -4.79 45.29 31.59
N LEU A 814 -4.67 44.01 31.96
CA LEU A 814 -4.64 43.43 33.33
C LEU A 814 -5.60 43.98 34.41
N GLY A 815 -6.46 43.09 34.94
CA GLY A 815 -7.18 43.31 36.21
C GLY A 815 -7.72 42.03 36.84
N ASP A 816 -6.97 41.45 37.78
CA ASP A 816 -7.50 40.44 38.73
C ASP A 816 -8.58 41.04 39.63
N ILE A 817 -9.59 40.25 40.00
CA ILE A 817 -10.29 40.34 41.30
C ILE A 817 -11.02 39.01 41.58
N ASN A 818 -10.94 38.56 42.84
CA ASN A 818 -11.63 37.37 43.37
C ASN A 818 -12.92 37.76 44.13
N ASP A 819 -13.68 36.73 44.52
CA ASP A 819 -14.75 36.69 45.52
C ASP A 819 -16.18 37.12 45.13
N GLY A 820 -17.18 36.53 45.79
CA GLY A 820 -18.55 37.05 45.86
C GLY A 820 -19.73 36.15 45.43
N LYS A 821 -19.99 35.05 46.15
CA LYS A 821 -21.33 34.39 46.17
C LYS A 821 -22.39 35.29 46.86
N PRO A 822 -23.72 34.98 46.80
CA PRO A 822 -24.53 34.27 45.78
C PRO A 822 -25.82 35.06 45.41
N TRP A 823 -26.69 34.49 44.56
CA TRP A 823 -28.13 34.83 44.50
C TRP A 823 -28.98 33.57 44.27
N ASP A 824 -30.14 33.48 44.92
CA ASP A 824 -30.94 32.26 45.08
C ASP A 824 -32.37 32.37 44.50
N PHE A 825 -32.76 31.38 43.67
CA PHE A 825 -34.09 30.73 43.61
C PHE A 825 -35.38 31.58 43.34
N PRO A 826 -36.58 30.99 43.05
CA PRO A 826 -37.02 29.58 43.06
C PRO A 826 -37.26 28.98 41.65
N THR A 827 -37.21 27.67 41.40
CA THR A 827 -37.78 26.47 42.07
C THR A 827 -39.30 26.30 41.91
N LEU A 828 -39.70 25.30 41.14
CA LEU A 828 -40.93 24.54 41.36
C LEU A 828 -40.60 23.07 41.08
N ALA A 829 -40.91 22.19 42.01
CA ALA A 829 -40.45 20.80 42.02
C ALA A 829 -41.61 19.81 41.85
N TYR A 830 -41.29 18.58 41.48
CA TYR A 830 -41.85 17.42 42.18
C TYR A 830 -40.77 16.36 42.38
N GLN A 831 -40.81 15.72 43.54
CA GLN A 831 -39.81 14.79 44.07
C GLN A 831 -40.55 13.64 44.75
N ILE A 832 -40.00 12.43 44.66
CA ILE A 832 -39.98 11.37 45.69
C ILE A 832 -38.97 10.33 45.15
N ASP A 833 -37.82 10.05 45.78
CA ASP A 833 -37.54 9.52 47.13
C ASP A 833 -37.75 8.00 47.25
N ASN A 834 -36.85 7.20 47.86
CA ASN A 834 -35.46 7.47 48.28
C ASN A 834 -34.72 6.14 48.58
N ALA A 835 -33.53 6.25 49.19
CA ALA A 835 -32.79 5.27 50.00
C ALA A 835 -31.63 4.51 49.32
N SER A 836 -30.42 5.03 49.55
CA SER A 836 -29.14 4.34 49.45
C SER A 836 -28.72 3.71 50.79
N LEU A 837 -27.73 2.81 50.77
CA LEU A 837 -26.85 2.56 51.91
C LEU A 837 -25.48 2.05 51.44
N ILE A 838 -24.44 2.37 52.22
CA ILE A 838 -23.02 2.10 51.99
C ILE A 838 -22.50 1.32 53.21
N PHE A 839 -21.54 0.41 53.06
CA PHE A 839 -20.39 0.28 53.98
C PHE A 839 -19.30 -0.65 53.42
N GLU A 840 -18.04 -0.32 53.74
CA GLU A 840 -16.83 -1.13 53.54
C GLU A 840 -16.62 -2.10 54.72
N VAL A 841 -15.70 -3.06 54.60
CA VAL A 841 -14.68 -3.44 55.62
C VAL A 841 -13.74 -4.55 55.09
N GLU A 842 -12.58 -4.68 55.71
CA GLU A 842 -11.35 -5.38 55.30
C GLU A 842 -11.33 -6.92 55.52
N ASP A 843 -10.15 -7.52 55.28
CA ASP A 843 -9.78 -8.94 55.38
C ASP A 843 -10.22 -9.70 56.66
N GLY A 844 -10.51 -11.00 56.51
CA GLY A 844 -10.75 -11.93 57.62
C GLY A 844 -10.51 -13.40 57.24
N MET A 845 -9.59 -14.08 57.93
CA MET A 845 -9.12 -15.43 57.58
C MET A 845 -10.15 -16.57 57.72
N GLN A 846 -10.08 -17.51 56.76
CA GLN A 846 -10.14 -18.98 56.87
C GLN A 846 -11.12 -19.70 57.84
N SER A 847 -11.61 -20.84 57.31
CA SER A 847 -12.23 -21.99 57.98
C SER A 847 -13.72 -21.90 58.35
N ILE A 848 -14.50 -22.78 57.73
CA ILE A 848 -15.17 -23.92 58.39
C ILE A 848 -15.28 -25.05 57.34
N GLN A 849 -15.40 -26.31 57.79
CA GLN A 849 -15.19 -27.51 56.98
C GLN A 849 -16.21 -28.59 57.36
N ARG A 850 -16.78 -29.29 56.34
CA ARG A 850 -17.87 -30.30 56.44
C ARG A 850 -19.20 -29.69 56.94
N GLU A 851 -20.38 -30.11 56.49
CA GLU A 851 -20.81 -31.49 56.25
C GLU A 851 -22.10 -31.50 55.40
N PHE A 852 -22.21 -32.40 54.42
CA PHE A 852 -23.37 -33.29 54.20
C PHE A 852 -23.13 -34.19 52.98
N ASP A 853 -23.29 -35.50 53.16
CA ASP A 853 -22.80 -36.53 52.23
C ASP A 853 -23.91 -37.24 51.41
N ASN A 854 -23.44 -38.02 50.43
CA ASN A 854 -24.05 -39.25 49.87
C ASN A 854 -25.29 -39.17 48.97
N CYS A 855 -25.10 -39.62 47.72
CA CYS A 855 -25.77 -40.83 47.21
C CYS A 855 -25.06 -41.41 45.96
N TRP A 856 -24.39 -42.55 46.14
CA TRP A 856 -24.00 -43.61 45.15
C TRP A 856 -23.16 -43.20 43.93
N ASP A 857 -21.95 -43.73 43.65
CA ASP A 857 -21.35 -45.09 43.71
C ASP A 857 -21.59 -46.00 42.48
N GLU A 858 -20.60 -46.89 42.26
CA GLU A 858 -20.44 -47.91 41.20
C GLU A 858 -20.02 -47.37 39.81
N LEU A 859 -18.94 -47.85 39.16
CA LEU A 859 -17.97 -48.89 39.50
C LEU A 859 -16.60 -48.67 38.80
N GLU A 860 -15.53 -49.16 39.46
CA GLU A 860 -14.15 -49.54 39.04
C GLU A 860 -13.64 -49.15 37.64
N GLU A 861 -12.50 -48.44 37.50
CA GLU A 861 -11.11 -48.91 37.72
C GLU A 861 -10.65 -50.07 36.82
N GLU A 862 -9.62 -49.81 35.99
CA GLU A 862 -8.33 -50.48 36.21
C GLU A 862 -7.17 -49.61 35.68
N THR A 863 -6.06 -49.59 36.41
CA THR A 863 -4.84 -48.83 36.05
C THR A 863 -3.81 -49.75 35.41
N TYR A 864 -2.81 -49.21 34.72
CA TYR A 864 -1.41 -49.54 35.04
C TYR A 864 -0.45 -48.47 34.53
N ASN A 865 0.74 -48.39 35.15
CA ASN A 865 1.74 -47.34 34.98
C ASN A 865 3.16 -47.94 34.84
N PHE A 866 4.19 -47.10 34.72
CA PHE A 866 5.63 -47.41 34.52
C PHE A 866 6.07 -47.73 33.06
N GLY A 867 7.29 -47.37 32.65
CA GLY A 867 8.37 -46.70 33.40
C GLY A 867 9.52 -46.16 32.54
N GLU A 868 10.54 -45.57 33.20
CA GLU A 868 11.67 -44.84 32.60
C GLU A 868 12.89 -45.73 32.22
N SER A 869 13.97 -45.08 31.76
CA SER A 869 15.32 -45.60 31.40
C SER A 869 15.44 -46.30 30.02
N GLY A 870 16.60 -46.28 29.34
CA GLY A 870 17.83 -45.52 29.63
C GLY A 870 19.00 -45.86 28.67
N GLU A 871 19.89 -44.87 28.47
CA GLU A 871 21.31 -44.94 28.06
C GLU A 871 21.79 -45.80 26.84
N THR A 872 22.33 -45.07 25.84
CA THR A 872 23.60 -45.31 25.07
C THR A 872 24.00 -46.69 24.53
N SER A 873 24.44 -46.75 23.26
CA SER A 873 25.90 -46.84 22.91
C SER A 873 26.16 -47.09 21.40
N ASN A 874 27.44 -47.05 20.99
CA ASN A 874 27.92 -46.98 19.60
C ASN A 874 27.97 -48.36 18.87
N GLY A 875 28.02 -48.34 17.54
CA GLY A 875 28.43 -49.49 16.71
C GLY A 875 28.62 -49.14 15.24
N GLU A 876 29.76 -49.51 14.63
CA GLU A 876 30.12 -49.16 13.24
C GLU A 876 30.01 -50.34 12.26
N SER A 877 29.82 -50.02 10.98
CA SER A 877 30.28 -50.78 9.80
C SER A 877 29.58 -52.11 9.43
N GLY A 878 29.87 -52.60 8.22
CA GLY A 878 29.46 -53.93 7.72
C GLY A 878 28.50 -53.85 6.53
N ALA A 879 28.98 -54.20 5.33
CA ALA A 879 28.16 -54.24 4.11
C ALA A 879 28.09 -55.66 3.52
N THR A 880 27.10 -55.89 2.64
CA THR A 880 26.90 -57.10 1.80
C THR A 880 26.56 -58.42 2.54
N SER A 881 25.77 -59.35 1.99
CA SER A 881 24.76 -59.29 0.91
C SER A 881 24.05 -60.65 0.80
N HIS A 882 22.74 -60.72 0.59
CA HIS A 882 22.10 -61.86 -0.11
C HIS A 882 20.72 -61.48 -0.68
N ILE A 883 20.50 -61.83 -1.96
CA ILE A 883 19.21 -61.88 -2.67
C ILE A 883 19.22 -63.22 -3.42
N PRO A 884 18.10 -63.97 -3.42
CA PRO A 884 17.25 -64.20 -4.61
C PRO A 884 15.77 -63.90 -4.28
N GLU A 885 14.79 -63.68 -5.15
CA GLU A 885 14.62 -63.49 -6.62
C GLU A 885 13.20 -62.83 -6.81
N THR A 886 12.62 -62.45 -7.96
CA THR A 886 12.85 -62.73 -9.40
C THR A 886 12.24 -61.60 -10.28
N PHE A 887 12.90 -61.28 -11.40
CA PHE A 887 12.43 -61.08 -12.79
C PHE A 887 10.91 -60.91 -13.16
N ASN A 888 10.49 -60.25 -14.25
CA ASN A 888 11.15 -59.66 -15.45
C ASN A 888 10.25 -58.56 -16.13
N ILE A 889 10.74 -57.46 -16.74
CA ILE A 889 11.17 -57.23 -18.17
C ILE A 889 10.03 -57.38 -19.22
N ALA A 890 9.83 -56.51 -20.24
CA ALA A 890 10.45 -55.22 -20.61
C ALA A 890 9.65 -54.40 -21.68
N GLU A 891 10.28 -53.29 -22.08
CA GLU A 891 10.14 -52.28 -23.14
C GLU A 891 9.59 -52.69 -24.54
N GLY A 892 9.27 -51.68 -25.37
CA GLY A 892 8.95 -51.78 -26.80
C GLY A 892 8.74 -50.41 -27.48
N GLU A 893 9.03 -50.29 -28.79
CA GLU A 893 9.18 -49.00 -29.52
C GLU A 893 8.02 -48.62 -30.48
N GLN A 894 8.24 -47.51 -31.20
CA GLN A 894 7.49 -46.84 -32.29
C GLN A 894 6.65 -47.70 -33.25
N ASP A 895 5.55 -47.15 -33.80
CA ASP A 895 5.50 -46.65 -35.20
C ASP A 895 4.22 -45.77 -35.47
N GLU A 896 4.12 -45.18 -36.67
CA GLU A 896 3.04 -44.29 -37.14
C GLU A 896 1.87 -45.02 -37.86
N ASN A 897 0.82 -44.24 -38.18
CA ASN A 897 -0.32 -44.50 -39.09
C ASN A 897 -1.59 -45.14 -38.51
N ALA A 898 -2.74 -44.55 -38.87
CA ALA A 898 -4.09 -45.07 -38.61
C ALA A 898 -4.68 -45.72 -39.88
N PRO A 899 -5.72 -46.58 -39.76
CA PRO A 899 -7.05 -46.06 -40.14
C PRO A 899 -8.29 -46.66 -39.42
N LEU A 900 -9.30 -45.79 -39.28
CA LEU A 900 -10.75 -46.03 -39.48
C LEU A 900 -11.53 -47.18 -38.75
N LEU A 901 -12.28 -46.74 -37.73
CA LEU A 901 -13.76 -46.88 -37.60
C LEU A 901 -14.47 -48.11 -36.99
N SER A 902 -15.54 -47.75 -36.26
CA SER A 902 -16.73 -48.51 -35.82
C SER A 902 -16.59 -49.46 -34.61
N GLY A 903 -17.55 -49.49 -33.67
CA GLY A 903 -18.62 -48.53 -33.42
C GLY A 903 -19.76 -49.04 -32.51
N SER A 904 -20.21 -48.22 -31.56
CA SER A 904 -21.52 -48.38 -30.90
C SER A 904 -22.03 -47.04 -30.35
N ASN A 905 -23.35 -46.91 -30.15
CA ASN A 905 -24.01 -45.63 -29.88
C ASN A 905 -24.37 -45.45 -28.40
N ASN A 906 -24.29 -44.20 -27.92
CA ASN A 906 -25.48 -43.48 -27.44
C ASN A 906 -25.20 -42.00 -27.16
N ARG A 907 -26.16 -41.12 -27.48
CA ARG A 907 -26.16 -39.69 -27.11
C ARG A 907 -27.49 -39.33 -26.47
N ALA A 908 -27.44 -38.67 -25.32
CA ALA A 908 -28.52 -37.86 -24.77
C ALA A 908 -28.00 -36.41 -24.58
N THR A 909 -28.89 -35.42 -24.66
CA THR A 909 -28.51 -34.00 -24.84
C THR A 909 -28.75 -33.12 -23.59
N PRO A 910 -28.10 -31.94 -23.48
CA PRO A 910 -27.82 -31.30 -22.18
C PRO A 910 -28.99 -30.70 -21.38
N ALA A 911 -30.25 -30.84 -21.81
CA ALA A 911 -31.37 -30.09 -21.24
C ALA A 911 -32.01 -30.68 -19.98
N ALA A 912 -31.85 -31.98 -19.70
CA ALA A 912 -32.64 -32.67 -18.67
C ALA A 912 -32.20 -32.33 -17.23
N ILE A 913 -30.89 -32.35 -16.96
CA ILE A 913 -30.31 -32.25 -15.60
C ILE A 913 -30.62 -30.88 -14.96
N SER A 914 -30.68 -29.82 -15.76
CA SER A 914 -30.98 -28.46 -15.32
C SER A 914 -32.36 -28.30 -14.66
N SER A 915 -33.30 -29.21 -14.93
CA SER A 915 -34.65 -29.14 -14.34
C SER A 915 -34.71 -29.57 -12.88
N LEU A 916 -33.91 -30.58 -12.49
CA LEU A 916 -33.94 -31.20 -11.16
C LEU A 916 -33.23 -30.35 -10.09
N ALA A 917 -32.09 -29.75 -10.45
CA ALA A 917 -31.35 -28.87 -9.54
C ALA A 917 -32.18 -27.62 -9.15
N LEU A 918 -32.89 -27.03 -10.12
CA LEU A 918 -33.71 -25.83 -9.90
C LEU A 918 -34.86 -26.09 -8.91
N SER A 919 -35.49 -27.27 -8.97
CA SER A 919 -36.55 -27.67 -8.03
C SER A 919 -36.03 -27.86 -6.60
N ALA A 920 -34.81 -28.37 -6.41
CA ALA A 920 -34.20 -28.47 -5.08
C ALA A 920 -33.92 -27.09 -4.48
N SER A 921 -33.36 -26.15 -5.25
CA SER A 921 -33.07 -24.80 -4.78
C SER A 921 -34.31 -24.02 -4.32
N ILE A 922 -35.47 -24.22 -4.98
CA ILE A 922 -36.73 -23.57 -4.59
C ILE A 922 -37.25 -24.13 -3.26
N PHE A 923 -37.13 -25.44 -3.02
CA PHE A 923 -37.57 -26.06 -1.76
C PHE A 923 -36.74 -25.58 -0.56
N SER A 924 -35.41 -25.52 -0.70
CA SER A 924 -34.53 -25.01 0.38
C SER A 924 -34.83 -23.56 0.76
N LEU A 925 -35.21 -22.72 -0.21
CA LEU A 925 -35.50 -21.30 0.01
C LEU A 925 -36.83 -21.09 0.75
N LEU A 926 -37.83 -21.94 0.49
CA LEU A 926 -39.09 -21.96 1.25
C LEU A 926 -38.90 -22.44 2.69
N TRP A 927 -38.03 -23.45 2.91
CA TRP A 927 -37.71 -23.95 4.24
C TRP A 927 -36.90 -22.94 5.09
N TRP A 928 -35.96 -22.24 4.45
CA TRP A 928 -35.25 -21.11 5.06
C TRP A 928 -36.22 -19.98 5.46
N TYR A 929 -37.21 -19.66 4.63
CA TYR A 929 -38.18 -18.62 4.95
C TYR A 929 -39.15 -19.00 6.08
N GLN A 930 -39.66 -20.24 6.11
CA GLN A 930 -40.56 -20.68 7.18
C GLN A 930 -39.87 -20.83 8.54
N SER A 931 -38.60 -21.25 8.58
CA SER A 931 -37.86 -21.40 9.84
C SER A 931 -37.58 -20.07 10.55
N GLN A 932 -37.56 -18.93 9.83
CA GLN A 932 -37.30 -17.60 10.40
C GLN A 932 -38.51 -16.92 11.06
N HIS A 933 -39.73 -17.48 10.94
CA HIS A 933 -40.96 -16.84 11.45
C HIS A 933 -41.75 -17.68 12.48
N ALA A 934 -41.21 -18.81 12.93
CA ALA A 934 -41.97 -19.77 13.75
C ALA A 934 -41.83 -19.59 15.28
N TYR A 935 -40.80 -18.88 15.78
CA TYR A 935 -40.53 -18.76 17.22
C TYR A 935 -40.10 -17.34 17.61
N ASN A 936 -41.08 -16.50 17.99
CA ASN A 936 -40.84 -15.29 18.78
C ASN A 936 -40.87 -15.67 20.27
N ARG A 937 -39.70 -15.72 20.92
CA ARG A 937 -39.54 -15.70 22.38
C ARG A 937 -38.13 -15.28 22.78
#